data_AF-A0A0W0UZV9-F1
#
_entry.id   AF-A0A0W0UZV9-F1
#
_cell.length_a   1.000
_cell.length_b   1.000
_cell.length_c   1.000
_cell.angle_alpha   90.00
_cell.angle_beta   90.00
_cell.angle_gamma   90.00
#
_symmetry.space_group_name_H-M   'P 1'
#
loop_
_entity.id
_entity.type
_entity.pdbx_description
1 polymer ?
#
loop_
_entity_poly.entity_id
_entity_poly.type
_entity_poly.pdbx_seq_one_letter_code
_entity_poly.pdbx_strand_id
1 'polypeptide(L)'
;MLETINSRNKKIFSLITISFLLQTQISFGATQLGQGIYYDEQQIAKLAQKYPGRVSKDAGYPLINNYSTLKSIFRGSQFGLNNKPTTTGVWWTPLLAVDKPASQIQDSDYLSPLLLIPNPLTVRLTERGVSLGIPLQTAKVDNVHVDRGYDNTLDVTLTTGDLSGTAPLVADYSDWMVKAEWARNNTPLFAASVIEGSPFVFLERKNNQTASYLQFNNSQEVKLLSQGAGLSVFKTKNASDSGYRYYAYFTNPDSPTNPWKTGSGSVIVPVNQGGSGAIVPGTSINTAETNRYFSLAVIPASSDSTAIDIANQFKPYAYTFITNTSISYEYDKNKAEVITHFNFDAETVYQHSSLKKQPLVMLYPWHIKNMSSDSKASCLFQDDCASNRGTIQTLKGTMHAFIVPLNSTSSGKSSFTTEVAFRGLLPALPNRLNQAELDKIAGYSFSLPPDPHLDAKNPWTDTYATGKLLSRESQLIKIANILMGSSSNPDAKYKKVRDDLLANLKKQMTSFLTGLNYTDPCPDGTSDCPRAEGSWFYTYNSEWHTMMGFPSGFFTATMLTDHPFHWGYLVDGAATIAQFDKTWARQYGAMVNLLIRDICNYKYPQGSAEPTIFPHFRSFDPYSGLSSVLGMPYSPDNVNEEDSAEFMNLAQAIALWGLNTQGITFEGDDTLPQTLVETGLYLYTTEEQGLNHYHFNQNPASGVFPTGWANSSTGQNYLLVGNVWGGKLDRSTYFCARQPCYYQNLASNTLPVSAGSFYLGFEPDFVNRAYIEDAKNPCSGDSSNSAYCGTLLKYLALGDATKASQYYTRYFDEQANTPDPGESKPSIYYWIHNLKALGHLNKTINADTPAYAAFGAGESLYVAAYNNEASPKAVNFYREGSLVCRLENIQPGEVKGSICGEDEPPPPATQFSYMVYVGYPFKPVSINNSVTCPDPVTKNPACLVKNIAGPSVMTITGSNSNLCTLAISKEGGVAVNGEKSKGCYINSTPATPDKAGSINLPGGF
;
A
#
# COMPACT_ATOMS: atom_id res chain seq x y z
N MET A 1 -0.56 57.47 -47.93
CA MET A 1 -0.19 58.58 -47.03
C MET A 1 1.12 58.17 -46.39
N LEU A 2 2.25 58.80 -46.72
CA LEU A 2 2.66 60.18 -46.36
C LEU A 2 3.07 60.25 -44.87
N GLU A 3 4.25 60.76 -44.47
CA GLU A 3 5.46 61.08 -45.26
C GLU A 3 6.68 61.39 -44.35
N THR A 4 7.90 60.99 -44.73
CA THR A 4 9.21 61.65 -44.41
C THR A 4 9.58 61.96 -42.92
N ILE A 5 10.75 62.49 -42.51
CA ILE A 5 11.94 63.03 -43.22
C ILE A 5 13.27 62.76 -42.43
N ASN A 6 14.40 62.69 -43.17
CA ASN A 6 15.81 63.05 -42.86
C ASN A 6 16.26 63.39 -41.41
N SER A 7 17.50 63.12 -40.93
CA SER A 7 18.75 62.55 -41.51
C SER A 7 19.80 62.33 -40.36
N ARG A 8 21.15 62.18 -40.47
CA ARG A 8 22.16 62.39 -41.54
C ARG A 8 23.49 61.64 -41.30
N ASN A 9 24.07 61.11 -42.37
CA ASN A 9 25.42 60.57 -42.62
C ASN A 9 26.56 60.76 -41.58
N LYS A 10 27.35 59.68 -41.35
CA LYS A 10 28.74 59.56 -41.87
C LYS A 10 29.38 58.16 -41.71
N LYS A 11 30.13 57.75 -42.75
CA LYS A 11 31.15 56.66 -42.84
C LYS A 11 30.66 55.24 -42.49
N ILE A 12 30.42 54.36 -43.48
CA ILE A 12 31.40 53.66 -44.34
C ILE A 12 32.34 52.73 -43.54
N PHE A 13 31.96 51.45 -43.51
CA PHE A 13 32.82 50.32 -43.86
C PHE A 13 31.94 49.18 -44.37
N SER A 14 32.30 48.57 -45.51
CA SER A 14 31.57 47.41 -46.05
C SER A 14 32.15 46.12 -45.48
N LEU A 15 31.29 45.23 -45.00
CA LEU A 15 31.66 43.84 -44.73
C LEU A 15 30.56 42.93 -45.29
N ILE A 16 30.94 42.10 -46.25
CA ILE A 16 30.05 41.15 -46.92
C ILE A 16 29.69 40.05 -45.93
N THR A 17 28.43 39.61 -45.94
CA THR A 17 27.91 38.54 -45.08
C THR A 17 28.69 37.24 -45.26
N ILE A 18 29.49 36.89 -44.25
CA ILE A 18 30.03 35.54 -44.09
C ILE A 18 28.92 34.67 -43.49
N SER A 19 28.55 33.60 -44.19
CA SER A 19 27.59 32.61 -43.72
C SER A 19 28.13 31.86 -42.50
N PHE A 20 27.74 32.26 -41.29
CA PHE A 20 27.94 31.43 -40.10
C PHE A 20 26.75 30.48 -39.90
N LEU A 21 27.05 29.19 -39.87
CA LEU A 21 26.13 28.15 -39.47
C LEU A 21 25.78 28.32 -37.98
N LEU A 22 24.62 28.89 -37.70
CA LEU A 22 23.93 28.67 -36.43
C LEU A 22 23.46 27.21 -36.40
N GLN A 23 24.37 26.30 -36.04
CA GLN A 23 23.98 25.01 -35.50
C GLN A 23 23.17 25.28 -34.24
N THR A 24 21.87 25.02 -34.31
CA THR A 24 21.03 24.95 -33.12
C THR A 24 21.58 23.85 -32.21
N GLN A 25 22.06 24.22 -31.03
CA GLN A 25 22.29 23.24 -29.98
C GLN A 25 20.93 22.68 -29.58
N ILE A 26 20.57 21.53 -30.16
CA ILE A 26 19.39 20.76 -29.75
C ILE A 26 19.62 20.39 -28.29
N SER A 27 18.77 20.91 -27.41
CA SER A 27 18.91 20.77 -25.97
C SER A 27 18.79 19.30 -25.55
N PHE A 28 19.89 18.74 -25.03
CA PHE A 28 19.95 17.41 -24.41
C PHE A 28 19.31 17.41 -23.00
N GLY A 29 18.20 18.14 -22.84
CA GLY A 29 17.53 18.33 -21.56
C GLY A 29 16.79 17.07 -21.10
N ALA A 30 16.71 16.91 -19.79
CA ALA A 30 15.77 16.00 -19.15
C ALA A 30 14.32 16.52 -19.29
N THR A 31 13.34 15.64 -19.07
CA THR A 31 11.94 16.05 -18.93
C THR A 31 11.73 16.69 -17.56
N GLN A 32 11.28 17.95 -17.56
CA GLN A 32 10.97 18.70 -16.33
C GLN A 32 9.55 18.38 -15.83
N LEU A 33 9.43 18.16 -14.52
CA LEU A 33 8.16 17.91 -13.82
C LEU A 33 8.13 18.74 -12.53
N GLY A 34 7.42 19.88 -12.59
CA GLY A 34 7.55 20.94 -11.58
C GLY A 34 8.95 21.56 -11.65
N GLN A 35 9.70 21.47 -10.55
CA GLN A 35 11.14 21.76 -10.51
C GLN A 35 12.00 20.49 -10.45
N GLY A 36 11.39 19.30 -10.39
CA GLY A 36 12.11 18.03 -10.54
C GLY A 36 12.34 17.65 -12.01
N ILE A 37 13.17 16.64 -12.26
CA ILE A 37 13.41 16.10 -13.61
C ILE A 37 13.44 14.56 -13.63
N TYR A 38 13.15 13.98 -14.80
CA TYR A 38 13.47 12.60 -15.14
C TYR A 38 13.92 12.49 -16.60
N TYR A 39 14.63 11.42 -16.95
CA TYR A 39 15.14 11.19 -18.30
C TYR A 39 14.27 10.16 -19.06
N ASP A 40 13.78 10.50 -20.25
CA ASP A 40 13.24 9.47 -21.17
C ASP A 40 14.36 8.59 -21.78
N GLU A 41 14.01 7.44 -22.36
CA GLU A 41 14.98 6.50 -22.94
C GLU A 41 15.92 7.11 -23.99
N GLN A 42 15.45 8.08 -24.79
CA GLN A 42 16.28 8.75 -25.78
C GLN A 42 17.21 9.77 -25.14
N GLN A 43 16.75 10.47 -24.09
CA GLN A 43 17.55 11.43 -23.33
C GLN A 43 18.69 10.71 -22.61
N ILE A 44 18.39 9.63 -21.88
CA ILE A 44 19.39 8.81 -21.16
C ILE A 44 20.33 8.06 -22.12
N ALA A 45 19.88 7.60 -23.28
CA ALA A 45 20.77 6.99 -24.28
C ALA A 45 21.79 8.00 -24.83
N LYS A 46 21.39 9.26 -25.09
CA LYS A 46 22.31 10.36 -25.47
C LYS A 46 23.27 10.69 -24.31
N LEU A 47 22.78 10.64 -23.07
CA LEU A 47 23.58 10.89 -21.86
C LEU A 47 24.64 9.80 -21.66
N ALA A 48 24.30 8.52 -21.86
CA ALA A 48 25.21 7.39 -21.80
C ALA A 48 26.27 7.41 -22.92
N GLN A 49 25.92 7.87 -24.13
CA GLN A 49 26.91 8.12 -25.20
C GLN A 49 27.92 9.20 -24.82
N LYS A 50 27.51 10.20 -24.03
CA LYS A 50 28.36 11.31 -23.57
C LYS A 50 29.19 10.98 -22.33
N TYR A 51 28.65 10.16 -21.42
CA TYR A 51 29.23 9.81 -20.12
C TYR A 51 29.12 8.30 -19.79
N PRO A 52 29.72 7.39 -20.60
CA PRO A 52 29.46 5.96 -20.48
C PRO A 52 29.81 5.34 -19.12
N GLY A 53 30.86 5.85 -18.45
CA GLY A 53 31.27 5.37 -17.12
C GLY A 53 30.30 5.70 -15.98
N ARG A 54 29.35 6.63 -16.20
CA ARG A 54 28.38 7.10 -15.19
C ARG A 54 26.99 6.46 -15.30
N VAL A 55 26.73 5.73 -16.38
CA VAL A 55 25.45 5.07 -16.67
C VAL A 55 25.67 3.55 -16.81
N SER A 56 26.41 2.97 -15.85
CA SER A 56 26.90 1.58 -15.94
C SER A 56 26.97 0.81 -14.62
N LYS A 57 27.24 1.45 -13.48
CA LYS A 57 27.60 0.73 -12.24
C LYS A 57 26.42 0.55 -11.30
N ASP A 58 25.89 -0.67 -11.25
CA ASP A 58 25.16 -1.20 -10.09
C ASP A 58 26.13 -1.35 -8.90
N ALA A 59 25.63 -1.21 -7.67
CA ALA A 59 26.44 -1.33 -6.46
C ALA A 59 26.99 -2.76 -6.27
N GLY A 60 28.29 -2.95 -6.51
CA GLY A 60 29.04 -4.16 -6.14
C GLY A 60 28.96 -5.37 -7.09
N TYR A 61 28.00 -5.41 -8.02
CA TYR A 61 27.83 -6.52 -8.98
C TYR A 61 28.45 -6.19 -10.36
N PRO A 62 29.44 -6.96 -10.86
CA PRO A 62 30.33 -6.55 -11.96
C PRO A 62 29.75 -6.75 -13.38
N LEU A 63 28.42 -6.69 -13.57
CA LEU A 63 27.75 -7.21 -14.77
C LEU A 63 27.52 -6.21 -15.90
N ILE A 64 27.66 -4.90 -15.67
CA ILE A 64 27.07 -3.87 -16.55
C ILE A 64 28.09 -2.79 -16.94
N ASN A 65 28.23 -2.57 -18.25
CA ASN A 65 29.20 -1.63 -18.85
C ASN A 65 28.55 -0.52 -19.72
N ASN A 66 27.23 -0.50 -19.87
CA ASN A 66 26.51 0.46 -20.73
C ASN A 66 25.03 0.56 -20.32
N TYR A 67 24.37 1.69 -20.59
CA TYR A 67 22.92 1.84 -20.43
C TYR A 67 22.13 0.84 -21.30
N SER A 68 22.66 0.43 -22.45
CA SER A 68 22.05 -0.63 -23.27
C SER A 68 21.95 -1.98 -22.57
N THR A 69 22.64 -2.18 -21.44
CA THR A 69 22.52 -3.35 -20.56
C THR A 69 21.98 -3.01 -19.17
N LEU A 70 21.42 -1.80 -18.96
CA LEU A 70 20.69 -1.38 -17.74
C LEU A 70 19.16 -1.49 -17.85
N LYS A 71 18.61 -1.72 -19.05
CA LYS A 71 17.21 -2.19 -19.14
C LYS A 71 17.09 -3.53 -18.44
N SER A 72 15.90 -3.86 -17.93
CA SER A 72 15.63 -5.25 -17.54
C SER A 72 15.93 -6.19 -18.70
N ILE A 73 16.55 -7.34 -18.39
CA ILE A 73 16.98 -8.32 -19.39
C ILE A 73 15.80 -8.97 -20.12
N PHE A 74 14.59 -8.84 -19.59
CA PHE A 74 13.37 -9.37 -20.18
C PHE A 74 12.64 -8.32 -21.03
N ARG A 75 11.76 -8.79 -21.93
CA ARG A 75 10.99 -7.96 -22.88
C ARG A 75 9.48 -7.96 -22.64
N GLY A 76 8.99 -8.81 -21.74
CA GLY A 76 7.56 -9.07 -21.55
C GLY A 76 6.99 -9.98 -22.64
N SER A 77 6.25 -11.03 -22.25
CA SER A 77 5.38 -11.74 -23.19
C SER A 77 4.04 -11.02 -23.22
N GLN A 78 3.68 -10.45 -24.37
CA GLN A 78 2.49 -9.61 -24.51
C GLN A 78 1.81 -9.87 -25.85
N PHE A 79 0.48 -10.02 -25.83
CA PHE A 79 -0.34 -10.27 -27.01
C PHE A 79 -1.46 -9.24 -27.11
N GLY A 80 -1.18 -8.12 -27.77
CA GLY A 80 -2.21 -7.10 -28.03
C GLY A 80 -2.63 -6.27 -26.81
N LEU A 81 -1.78 -6.15 -25.78
CA LEU A 81 -2.03 -5.24 -24.64
C LEU A 81 -2.13 -3.75 -25.05
N ASN A 82 -1.68 -3.40 -26.26
CA ASN A 82 -1.73 -2.05 -26.83
C ASN A 82 -1.05 -1.02 -25.91
N ASN A 83 -1.81 -0.07 -25.35
CA ASN A 83 -1.31 0.97 -24.44
C ASN A 83 -1.53 0.62 -22.96
N LYS A 84 -1.86 -0.63 -22.63
CA LYS A 84 -2.01 -1.07 -21.24
C LYS A 84 -0.61 -1.25 -20.62
N PRO A 85 -0.29 -0.57 -19.50
CA PRO A 85 1.06 -0.58 -18.95
C PRO A 85 1.47 -1.99 -18.49
N THR A 86 2.77 -2.26 -18.47
CA THR A 86 3.34 -3.51 -17.97
C THR A 86 3.40 -3.47 -16.44
N THR A 87 2.97 -4.54 -15.76
CA THR A 87 3.20 -4.71 -14.31
C THR A 87 4.23 -5.80 -14.01
N THR A 88 4.69 -5.82 -12.77
CA THR A 88 5.68 -6.73 -12.19
C THR A 88 5.19 -7.16 -10.79
N GLY A 89 5.98 -7.87 -9.99
CA GLY A 89 5.72 -8.05 -8.55
C GLY A 89 4.36 -8.64 -8.14
N VAL A 90 3.73 -9.44 -9.01
CA VAL A 90 2.49 -10.18 -8.72
C VAL A 90 2.58 -11.59 -9.31
N TRP A 91 1.79 -12.51 -8.78
CA TRP A 91 1.95 -13.97 -8.96
C TRP A 91 1.94 -14.49 -10.42
N TRP A 92 1.44 -13.73 -11.40
CA TRP A 92 1.45 -14.12 -12.81
C TRP A 92 2.61 -13.54 -13.63
N THR A 93 3.45 -12.67 -13.05
CA THR A 93 4.58 -12.04 -13.76
C THR A 93 5.70 -12.98 -14.20
N PRO A 94 5.81 -14.27 -13.78
CA PRO A 94 6.64 -15.23 -14.51
C PRO A 94 6.34 -15.30 -16.01
N LEU A 95 5.10 -15.03 -16.42
CA LEU A 95 4.70 -14.96 -17.83
C LEU A 95 5.32 -13.78 -18.60
N LEU A 96 6.00 -12.84 -17.92
CA LEU A 96 6.66 -11.69 -18.55
C LEU A 96 8.20 -11.86 -18.65
N ALA A 97 8.78 -12.82 -17.92
CA ALA A 97 10.22 -13.02 -17.80
C ALA A 97 10.84 -13.79 -18.99
N VAL A 98 10.87 -13.16 -20.18
CA VAL A 98 11.48 -13.71 -21.42
C VAL A 98 12.28 -12.65 -22.18
N ASP A 99 13.51 -12.95 -22.63
CA ASP A 99 14.31 -12.11 -23.54
C ASP A 99 14.09 -12.47 -25.02
N LYS A 100 12.84 -12.42 -25.48
CA LYS A 100 12.48 -12.55 -26.91
C LYS A 100 11.27 -11.69 -27.25
N PRO A 101 11.16 -11.16 -28.48
CA PRO A 101 9.93 -10.53 -28.93
C PRO A 101 8.80 -11.56 -29.03
N ALA A 102 7.57 -11.18 -28.69
CA ALA A 102 6.43 -12.10 -28.55
C ALA A 102 6.18 -13.05 -29.75
N SER A 103 6.47 -12.59 -30.98
CA SER A 103 6.34 -13.39 -32.22
C SER A 103 7.40 -14.49 -32.39
N GLN A 104 8.38 -14.60 -31.48
CA GLN A 104 9.47 -15.57 -31.49
C GLN A 104 9.53 -16.42 -30.20
N ILE A 105 8.63 -16.19 -29.24
CA ILE A 105 8.60 -16.93 -27.97
C ILE A 105 8.07 -18.35 -28.22
N GLN A 106 8.80 -19.33 -27.70
CA GLN A 106 8.40 -20.74 -27.57
C GLN A 106 8.29 -21.08 -26.07
N ASP A 107 7.58 -22.17 -25.76
CA ASP A 107 7.40 -22.66 -24.38
C ASP A 107 8.71 -22.84 -23.61
N SER A 108 9.77 -23.25 -24.31
CA SER A 108 11.13 -23.46 -23.79
C SER A 108 11.90 -22.18 -23.45
N ASP A 109 11.37 -21.01 -23.79
CA ASP A 109 12.07 -19.73 -23.61
C ASP A 109 11.71 -19.02 -22.30
N TYR A 110 10.65 -19.48 -21.62
CA TYR A 110 10.36 -19.10 -20.25
C TYR A 110 11.41 -19.64 -19.29
N LEU A 111 11.68 -18.92 -18.20
CA LEU A 111 12.46 -19.45 -17.10
C LEU A 111 11.77 -20.72 -16.56
N SER A 112 12.48 -21.84 -16.68
CA SER A 112 11.94 -23.20 -16.69
C SER A 112 11.06 -23.51 -15.45
N PRO A 113 9.88 -24.15 -15.64
CA PRO A 113 8.64 -23.38 -15.67
C PRO A 113 8.12 -23.07 -14.26
N LEU A 114 8.21 -21.79 -13.91
CA LEU A 114 7.65 -21.23 -12.68
C LEU A 114 6.13 -21.45 -12.59
N LEU A 115 5.61 -21.47 -11.36
CA LEU A 115 4.19 -21.69 -11.07
C LEU A 115 3.50 -20.36 -10.77
N LEU A 116 2.27 -20.20 -11.26
CA LEU A 116 1.55 -18.92 -11.12
C LEU A 116 0.86 -18.79 -9.75
N ILE A 117 0.55 -19.90 -9.06
CA ILE A 117 -0.02 -19.92 -7.69
C ILE A 117 -1.14 -18.89 -7.37
N PRO A 118 -2.19 -18.73 -8.22
CA PRO A 118 -3.40 -17.96 -7.90
C PRO A 118 -4.25 -18.73 -6.89
N ASN A 119 -3.87 -18.67 -5.60
CA ASN A 119 -4.53 -19.38 -4.51
C ASN A 119 -6.08 -19.25 -4.60
N PRO A 120 -6.84 -20.36 -4.50
CA PRO A 120 -6.43 -21.68 -4.01
C PRO A 120 -5.69 -22.57 -5.03
N LEU A 121 -5.61 -22.15 -6.30
CA LEU A 121 -5.09 -22.99 -7.37
C LEU A 121 -3.56 -22.88 -7.51
N THR A 122 -2.91 -24.01 -7.74
CA THR A 122 -1.63 -24.05 -8.44
C THR A 122 -1.93 -24.07 -9.94
N VAL A 123 -1.35 -23.16 -10.74
CA VAL A 123 -1.55 -23.11 -12.21
C VAL A 123 -0.21 -23.03 -12.95
N ARG A 124 -0.13 -23.71 -14.10
CA ARG A 124 0.95 -23.57 -15.10
C ARG A 124 0.37 -23.60 -16.51
N LEU A 125 0.79 -22.66 -17.34
CA LEU A 125 0.37 -22.51 -18.73
C LEU A 125 1.55 -22.88 -19.63
N THR A 126 1.36 -23.76 -20.64
CA THR A 126 2.42 -24.15 -21.58
C THR A 126 1.89 -24.46 -22.99
N GLU A 127 2.75 -24.83 -23.94
CA GLU A 127 2.34 -25.43 -25.23
C GLU A 127 1.46 -26.69 -25.07
N ARG A 128 1.46 -27.30 -23.87
CA ARG A 128 0.62 -28.46 -23.52
C ARG A 128 -0.75 -28.05 -22.99
N GLY A 129 -1.07 -26.75 -23.00
CA GLY A 129 -2.32 -26.17 -22.53
C GLY A 129 -2.26 -25.71 -21.07
N VAL A 130 -3.39 -25.83 -20.37
CA VAL A 130 -3.58 -25.32 -19.01
C VAL A 130 -3.48 -26.46 -18.02
N SER A 131 -2.45 -26.44 -17.19
CA SER A 131 -2.30 -27.37 -16.07
C SER A 131 -2.73 -26.71 -14.77
N LEU A 132 -3.54 -27.39 -13.96
CA LEU A 132 -3.88 -26.93 -12.62
C LEU A 132 -3.86 -28.06 -11.58
N GLY A 133 -3.79 -27.64 -10.33
CA GLY A 133 -3.94 -28.47 -9.15
C GLY A 133 -4.14 -27.59 -7.92
N ILE A 134 -3.89 -28.16 -6.74
CA ILE A 134 -3.80 -27.44 -5.46
C ILE A 134 -2.53 -27.85 -4.72
N PRO A 135 -2.05 -27.06 -3.75
CA PRO A 135 -0.91 -27.48 -2.92
C PRO A 135 -1.20 -28.80 -2.17
N LEU A 136 -0.19 -29.65 -1.95
CA LEU A 136 -0.32 -30.79 -1.02
C LEU A 136 -0.89 -30.31 0.30
N GLN A 137 -1.89 -31.01 0.86
CA GLN A 137 -2.50 -30.57 2.12
C GLN A 137 -1.62 -30.92 3.34
N THR A 138 -0.58 -31.75 3.14
CA THR A 138 0.51 -32.00 4.08
C THR A 138 1.66 -31.03 3.81
N ALA A 139 2.03 -30.20 4.79
CA ALA A 139 3.17 -29.30 4.68
C ALA A 139 4.49 -30.07 4.86
N LYS A 140 5.49 -29.73 4.04
CA LYS A 140 6.89 -30.02 4.34
C LYS A 140 7.40 -28.98 5.34
N VAL A 141 8.28 -29.43 6.24
CA VAL A 141 9.05 -28.57 7.14
C VAL A 141 10.48 -29.09 7.11
N ASP A 142 11.41 -28.30 6.57
CA ASP A 142 12.84 -28.57 6.76
C ASP A 142 13.26 -28.04 8.14
N ASN A 143 13.88 -28.85 8.99
CA ASN A 143 14.30 -28.40 10.32
C ASN A 143 15.65 -27.66 10.32
N VAL A 144 16.34 -27.55 9.17
CA VAL A 144 17.64 -26.85 9.06
C VAL A 144 17.45 -25.36 8.77
N HIS A 145 16.62 -25.00 7.78
CA HIS A 145 16.30 -23.61 7.44
C HIS A 145 14.90 -23.16 7.93
N VAL A 146 14.01 -24.12 8.24
CA VAL A 146 12.63 -23.89 8.69
C VAL A 146 11.78 -23.15 7.65
N ASP A 147 11.89 -23.68 6.42
CA ASP A 147 10.97 -23.46 5.31
C ASP A 147 9.72 -24.34 5.49
N ARG A 148 8.54 -23.72 5.42
CA ARG A 148 7.23 -24.39 5.33
C ARG A 148 6.71 -24.29 3.89
N GLY A 149 7.01 -25.30 3.08
CA GLY A 149 6.43 -25.46 1.75
C GLY A 149 5.21 -26.38 1.75
N TYR A 150 4.22 -26.07 0.92
CA TYR A 150 3.34 -27.11 0.36
C TYR A 150 3.85 -27.42 -1.05
N ASP A 151 4.04 -28.69 -1.42
CA ASP A 151 4.36 -29.01 -2.81
C ASP A 151 3.19 -28.56 -3.69
N ASN A 152 3.44 -27.55 -4.51
CA ASN A 152 2.47 -27.05 -5.46
C ASN A 152 2.34 -28.06 -6.61
N THR A 153 1.11 -28.53 -6.89
CA THR A 153 0.88 -29.69 -7.78
C THR A 153 0.16 -29.32 -9.07
N LEU A 154 0.27 -30.16 -10.09
CA LEU A 154 -0.45 -30.04 -11.34
C LEU A 154 -1.08 -31.41 -11.66
N ASP A 155 -2.28 -31.63 -11.13
CA ASP A 155 -2.97 -32.92 -11.17
C ASP A 155 -3.66 -33.16 -12.52
N VAL A 156 -4.14 -32.10 -13.18
CA VAL A 156 -4.90 -32.17 -14.43
C VAL A 156 -4.43 -31.10 -15.41
N THR A 157 -4.20 -31.50 -16.65
CA THR A 157 -3.90 -30.62 -17.79
C THR A 157 -4.99 -30.71 -18.83
N LEU A 158 -5.58 -29.58 -19.20
CA LEU A 158 -6.51 -29.46 -20.32
C LEU A 158 -5.79 -28.95 -21.57
N THR A 159 -6.09 -29.56 -22.72
CA THR A 159 -5.67 -29.04 -24.04
C THR A 159 -6.69 -29.33 -25.14
N THR A 160 -6.63 -28.51 -26.19
CA THR A 160 -7.34 -28.71 -27.48
C THR A 160 -6.53 -29.57 -28.46
N GLY A 161 -5.27 -29.90 -28.12
CA GLY A 161 -4.39 -30.79 -28.88
C GLY A 161 -3.63 -30.12 -30.04
N ASP A 162 -3.93 -28.86 -30.35
CA ASP A 162 -3.35 -28.10 -31.46
C ASP A 162 -2.38 -26.98 -31.01
N LEU A 163 -2.07 -26.90 -29.70
CA LEU A 163 -1.24 -25.85 -29.09
C LEU A 163 0.28 -26.09 -29.16
N SER A 164 0.73 -27.29 -29.55
CA SER A 164 2.18 -27.59 -29.60
C SER A 164 2.92 -26.72 -30.62
N GLY A 165 4.14 -26.30 -30.27
CA GLY A 165 4.92 -25.33 -31.05
C GLY A 165 4.36 -23.90 -31.01
N THR A 166 3.63 -23.54 -29.95
CA THR A 166 3.21 -22.17 -29.63
C THR A 166 3.55 -21.85 -28.17
N ALA A 167 3.33 -20.62 -27.73
CA ALA A 167 3.54 -20.19 -26.34
C ALA A 167 2.27 -19.51 -25.79
N PRO A 168 2.00 -19.60 -24.47
CA PRO A 168 1.10 -18.65 -23.82
C PRO A 168 1.73 -17.26 -23.88
N LEU A 169 0.94 -16.22 -24.12
CA LEU A 169 1.34 -14.82 -24.07
C LEU A 169 0.30 -14.02 -23.27
N VAL A 170 0.72 -13.03 -22.46
CA VAL A 170 -0.25 -12.22 -21.68
C VAL A 170 -1.06 -11.32 -22.63
N ALA A 171 -2.35 -11.62 -22.75
CA ALA A 171 -3.29 -10.96 -23.66
C ALA A 171 -4.18 -9.91 -22.96
N ASP A 172 -4.41 -10.06 -21.66
CA ASP A 172 -4.97 -9.02 -20.79
C ASP A 172 -4.60 -9.30 -19.33
N TYR A 173 -4.79 -8.33 -18.43
CA TYR A 173 -4.69 -8.52 -16.98
C TYR A 173 -5.53 -7.48 -16.23
N SER A 174 -5.73 -7.66 -14.93
CA SER A 174 -6.27 -6.64 -14.02
C SER A 174 -5.77 -6.91 -12.59
N ASP A 175 -6.26 -6.18 -11.58
CA ASP A 175 -5.62 -6.06 -10.26
C ASP A 175 -5.22 -7.40 -9.60
N TRP A 176 -6.00 -8.48 -9.78
CA TRP A 176 -5.62 -9.85 -9.35
C TRP A 176 -6.01 -10.93 -10.38
N MET A 177 -5.90 -10.62 -11.67
CA MET A 177 -6.27 -11.51 -12.77
C MET A 177 -5.29 -11.39 -13.95
N VAL A 178 -5.01 -12.51 -14.63
CA VAL A 178 -4.31 -12.55 -15.92
C VAL A 178 -5.10 -13.34 -16.96
N LYS A 179 -5.02 -12.92 -18.21
CA LYS A 179 -5.53 -13.65 -19.38
C LYS A 179 -4.37 -13.97 -20.31
N ALA A 180 -4.15 -15.26 -20.58
CA ALA A 180 -3.17 -15.73 -21.54
C ALA A 180 -3.85 -16.19 -22.83
N GLU A 181 -3.21 -15.96 -23.98
CA GLU A 181 -3.66 -16.43 -25.30
C GLU A 181 -2.54 -17.16 -26.03
N TRP A 182 -2.89 -18.22 -26.76
CA TRP A 182 -2.00 -19.00 -27.62
C TRP A 182 -2.39 -18.75 -29.08
N ALA A 183 -1.41 -18.45 -29.93
CA ALA A 183 -1.62 -18.19 -31.36
C ALA A 183 -0.58 -18.92 -32.22
N ARG A 184 -0.97 -19.28 -33.45
CA ARG A 184 -0.06 -19.76 -34.49
C ARG A 184 -0.15 -18.84 -35.70
N ASN A 185 0.98 -18.30 -36.16
CA ASN A 185 1.02 -17.31 -37.25
C ASN A 185 0.06 -16.13 -37.01
N ASN A 186 0.07 -15.57 -35.80
CA ASN A 186 -0.84 -14.52 -35.31
C ASN A 186 -2.34 -14.87 -35.36
N THR A 187 -2.72 -16.12 -35.65
CA THR A 187 -4.10 -16.61 -35.58
C THR A 187 -4.35 -17.22 -34.20
N PRO A 188 -5.27 -16.66 -33.39
CA PRO A 188 -5.60 -17.22 -32.09
C PRO A 188 -6.13 -18.66 -32.15
N LEU A 189 -5.72 -19.49 -31.20
CA LEU A 189 -6.16 -20.87 -31.05
C LEU A 189 -7.01 -21.04 -29.78
N PHE A 190 -6.50 -20.54 -28.65
CA PHE A 190 -7.03 -20.80 -27.32
C PHE A 190 -6.66 -19.67 -26.36
N ALA A 191 -7.51 -19.39 -25.37
CA ALA A 191 -7.24 -18.44 -24.30
C ALA A 191 -7.71 -18.97 -22.93
N ALA A 192 -7.03 -18.53 -21.87
CA ALA A 192 -7.32 -18.88 -20.49
C ALA A 192 -7.27 -17.64 -19.59
N SER A 193 -8.35 -17.37 -18.85
CA SER A 193 -8.39 -16.36 -17.79
C SER A 193 -8.20 -17.04 -16.43
N VAL A 194 -7.22 -16.56 -15.68
CA VAL A 194 -6.76 -17.07 -14.39
C VAL A 194 -6.87 -15.93 -13.38
N ILE A 195 -7.51 -16.16 -12.24
CA ILE A 195 -7.86 -15.11 -11.27
C ILE A 195 -7.56 -15.64 -9.87
N GLU A 196 -6.92 -14.84 -9.02
CA GLU A 196 -6.71 -15.23 -7.61
C GLU A 196 -8.03 -15.21 -6.84
N GLY A 197 -8.17 -16.12 -5.89
CA GLY A 197 -9.45 -16.43 -5.26
C GLY A 197 -10.44 -17.15 -6.19
N SER A 198 -10.13 -17.43 -7.46
CA SER A 198 -11.04 -18.24 -8.28
C SER A 198 -10.79 -19.74 -8.06
N PRO A 199 -11.82 -20.55 -7.74
CA PRO A 199 -11.70 -22.01 -7.81
C PRO A 199 -11.73 -22.52 -9.27
N PHE A 200 -12.04 -21.66 -10.25
CA PHE A 200 -12.11 -21.93 -11.68
C PHE A 200 -10.92 -21.34 -12.45
N VAL A 201 -10.48 -22.04 -13.51
CA VAL A 201 -9.90 -21.38 -14.69
C VAL A 201 -10.96 -21.31 -15.78
N PHE A 202 -11.17 -20.11 -16.32
CA PHE A 202 -12.12 -19.85 -17.41
C PHE A 202 -11.41 -19.97 -18.77
N LEU A 203 -12.01 -20.68 -19.73
CA LEU A 203 -11.32 -21.18 -20.92
C LEU A 203 -12.14 -20.93 -22.19
N GLU A 204 -11.48 -20.41 -23.24
CA GLU A 204 -12.10 -20.06 -24.53
C GLU A 204 -11.31 -20.66 -25.70
N ARG A 205 -11.98 -21.46 -26.55
CA ARG A 205 -11.48 -21.76 -27.90
C ARG A 205 -11.71 -20.58 -28.84
N LYS A 206 -10.70 -20.27 -29.64
CA LYS A 206 -10.75 -19.23 -30.68
C LYS A 206 -10.95 -19.79 -32.08
N ASN A 207 -10.68 -21.07 -32.27
CA ASN A 207 -10.76 -21.78 -33.55
C ASN A 207 -11.83 -22.89 -33.54
N ASN A 208 -11.97 -23.59 -34.67
CA ASN A 208 -12.97 -24.64 -34.89
C ASN A 208 -12.51 -26.05 -34.45
N GLN A 209 -11.49 -26.19 -33.59
CA GLN A 209 -11.06 -27.49 -33.06
C GLN A 209 -12.13 -28.09 -32.16
N THR A 210 -12.67 -29.26 -32.51
CA THR A 210 -13.77 -29.93 -31.79
C THR A 210 -13.28 -30.99 -30.79
N ALA A 211 -11.98 -31.21 -30.66
CA ALA A 211 -11.42 -32.06 -29.62
C ALA A 211 -11.18 -31.30 -28.31
N SER A 212 -11.39 -31.96 -27.18
CA SER A 212 -10.91 -31.50 -25.87
C SER A 212 -10.35 -32.70 -25.10
N TYR A 213 -9.16 -32.52 -24.53
CA TYR A 213 -8.39 -33.54 -23.83
C TYR A 213 -8.19 -33.14 -22.38
N LEU A 214 -8.35 -34.09 -21.46
CA LEU A 214 -7.91 -33.99 -20.07
C LEU A 214 -6.84 -35.05 -19.83
N GLN A 215 -5.63 -34.62 -19.51
CA GLN A 215 -4.51 -35.47 -19.11
C GLN A 215 -4.28 -35.35 -17.61
N PHE A 216 -4.45 -36.44 -16.89
CA PHE A 216 -4.21 -36.50 -15.45
C PHE A 216 -2.74 -36.81 -15.19
N ASN A 217 -2.02 -35.81 -14.70
CA ASN A 217 -0.57 -35.85 -14.48
C ASN A 217 -0.27 -36.11 -13.00
N ASN A 218 0.84 -36.82 -12.74
CA ASN A 218 1.26 -37.27 -11.40
C ASN A 218 0.11 -37.92 -10.59
N SER A 219 -0.79 -38.60 -11.29
CA SER A 219 -2.14 -38.94 -10.84
C SER A 219 -2.40 -40.45 -10.87
N GLN A 220 -3.01 -40.95 -9.82
CA GLN A 220 -3.35 -42.35 -9.61
C GLN A 220 -4.86 -42.52 -9.38
N GLU A 221 -5.37 -43.74 -9.57
CA GLU A 221 -6.77 -44.11 -9.32
C GLU A 221 -7.84 -43.22 -9.99
N VAL A 222 -7.47 -42.57 -11.10
CA VAL A 222 -8.29 -41.54 -11.75
C VAL A 222 -9.63 -42.11 -12.21
N LYS A 223 -10.74 -41.47 -11.80
CA LYS A 223 -12.12 -41.91 -12.09
C LYS A 223 -13.04 -40.75 -12.44
N LEU A 224 -13.90 -40.98 -13.44
CA LEU A 224 -15.10 -40.17 -13.72
C LEU A 224 -16.20 -40.57 -12.72
N LEU A 225 -16.51 -39.71 -11.75
CA LEU A 225 -17.51 -39.96 -10.72
C LEU A 225 -18.94 -39.78 -11.23
N SER A 226 -19.18 -38.68 -11.95
CA SER A 226 -20.47 -38.37 -12.54
C SER A 226 -20.34 -37.58 -13.84
N GLN A 227 -21.30 -37.75 -14.74
CA GLN A 227 -21.44 -36.94 -15.96
C GLN A 227 -22.91 -36.64 -16.23
N GLY A 228 -23.20 -35.42 -16.70
CA GLY A 228 -24.50 -35.00 -17.20
C GLY A 228 -24.37 -33.72 -18.04
N ALA A 229 -25.49 -33.13 -18.45
CA ALA A 229 -25.51 -31.93 -19.29
C ALA A 229 -24.72 -30.79 -18.64
N GLY A 230 -23.67 -30.33 -19.31
CA GLY A 230 -22.75 -29.29 -18.84
C GLY A 230 -21.86 -29.60 -17.63
N LEU A 231 -21.81 -30.82 -17.09
CA LEU A 231 -20.97 -31.13 -15.92
C LEU A 231 -20.37 -32.55 -15.97
N SER A 232 -19.05 -32.65 -15.82
CA SER A 232 -18.33 -33.89 -15.51
C SER A 232 -17.52 -33.73 -14.23
N VAL A 233 -17.69 -34.62 -13.26
CA VAL A 233 -16.94 -34.61 -11.98
C VAL A 233 -15.98 -35.78 -11.94
N PHE A 234 -14.71 -35.48 -11.68
CA PHE A 234 -13.61 -36.44 -11.62
C PHE A 234 -13.04 -36.51 -10.21
N LYS A 235 -12.38 -37.63 -9.90
CA LYS A 235 -11.38 -37.69 -8.85
C LYS A 235 -10.06 -38.26 -9.33
N THR A 236 -9.00 -37.85 -8.65
CA THR A 236 -7.65 -38.39 -8.78
C THR A 236 -7.00 -38.47 -7.39
N LYS A 237 -5.98 -39.30 -7.24
CA LYS A 237 -5.06 -39.28 -6.11
C LYS A 237 -3.71 -38.82 -6.61
N ASN A 238 -3.19 -37.69 -6.13
CA ASN A 238 -1.84 -37.26 -6.47
C ASN A 238 -0.83 -38.29 -5.91
N ALA A 239 0.22 -38.62 -6.67
CA ALA A 239 1.18 -39.65 -6.31
C ALA A 239 1.99 -39.35 -5.03
N SER A 240 2.01 -38.10 -4.58
CA SER A 240 2.64 -37.63 -3.34
C SER A 240 1.62 -37.30 -2.22
N ASP A 241 0.33 -37.56 -2.43
CA ASP A 241 -0.75 -37.29 -1.47
C ASP A 241 -1.42 -38.60 -1.00
N SER A 242 -1.97 -38.59 0.21
CA SER A 242 -2.73 -39.73 0.74
C SER A 242 -4.21 -39.67 0.38
N GLY A 243 -4.77 -38.46 0.23
CA GLY A 243 -6.17 -38.20 -0.07
C GLY A 243 -6.52 -38.23 -1.56
N TYR A 244 -7.82 -38.39 -1.85
CA TYR A 244 -8.36 -38.06 -3.17
C TYR A 244 -8.62 -36.56 -3.29
N ARG A 245 -8.53 -36.07 -4.52
CA ARG A 245 -8.80 -34.70 -4.94
C ARG A 245 -9.83 -34.72 -6.05
N TYR A 246 -10.67 -33.69 -6.09
CA TYR A 246 -11.85 -33.67 -6.94
C TYR A 246 -11.79 -32.47 -7.88
N TYR A 247 -12.13 -32.70 -9.14
CA TYR A 247 -12.07 -31.70 -10.20
C TYR A 247 -13.35 -31.74 -11.03
N ALA A 248 -13.83 -30.59 -11.49
CA ALA A 248 -15.03 -30.50 -12.30
C ALA A 248 -14.76 -29.79 -13.62
N TYR A 249 -15.22 -30.39 -14.71
CA TYR A 249 -15.25 -29.78 -16.04
C TYR A 249 -16.67 -29.32 -16.36
N PHE A 250 -16.82 -28.02 -16.61
CA PHE A 250 -18.08 -27.36 -16.93
C PHE A 250 -18.08 -26.96 -18.41
N THR A 251 -19.18 -27.23 -19.11
CA THR A 251 -19.36 -26.97 -20.55
C THR A 251 -20.83 -26.60 -20.82
N ASN A 252 -21.21 -26.15 -22.02
CA ASN A 252 -22.54 -25.57 -22.27
C ASN A 252 -23.68 -26.45 -21.68
N PRO A 253 -24.51 -25.92 -20.75
CA PRO A 253 -25.57 -26.70 -20.11
C PRO A 253 -26.63 -27.23 -21.08
N ASP A 254 -26.82 -26.58 -22.23
CA ASP A 254 -27.78 -26.99 -23.26
C ASP A 254 -27.22 -28.01 -24.27
N SER A 255 -25.89 -28.24 -24.28
CA SER A 255 -25.28 -29.16 -25.25
C SER A 255 -25.45 -30.63 -24.85
N PRO A 256 -25.60 -31.56 -25.82
CA PRO A 256 -25.67 -32.99 -25.56
C PRO A 256 -24.48 -33.51 -24.73
N THR A 257 -24.74 -34.50 -23.87
CA THR A 257 -23.71 -35.08 -23.00
C THR A 257 -22.74 -35.94 -23.83
N ASN A 258 -21.67 -35.33 -24.33
CA ASN A 258 -20.65 -36.01 -25.12
C ASN A 258 -19.78 -36.92 -24.23
N PRO A 259 -19.79 -38.25 -24.42
CA PRO A 259 -19.15 -39.18 -23.49
C PRO A 259 -17.62 -39.12 -23.57
N TRP A 260 -16.97 -39.07 -22.41
CA TRP A 260 -15.52 -39.18 -22.31
C TRP A 260 -15.03 -40.56 -22.78
N LYS A 261 -13.87 -40.56 -23.43
CA LYS A 261 -13.21 -41.75 -23.96
C LYS A 261 -11.78 -41.83 -23.45
N THR A 262 -11.30 -43.03 -23.22
CA THR A 262 -9.86 -43.31 -22.97
C THR A 262 -9.03 -42.97 -24.20
N GLY A 263 -7.70 -42.89 -24.05
CA GLY A 263 -6.76 -42.84 -25.18
C GLY A 263 -6.86 -44.01 -26.18
N SER A 264 -7.57 -45.10 -25.86
CA SER A 264 -7.92 -46.19 -26.79
C SER A 264 -9.28 -46.01 -27.48
N GLY A 265 -9.93 -44.86 -27.31
CA GLY A 265 -11.26 -44.55 -27.87
C GLY A 265 -12.44 -45.18 -27.13
N SER A 266 -12.21 -45.90 -26.02
CA SER A 266 -13.22 -46.64 -25.28
C SER A 266 -14.03 -45.71 -24.38
N VAL A 267 -15.36 -45.76 -24.45
CA VAL A 267 -16.26 -44.91 -23.64
C VAL A 267 -16.15 -45.24 -22.16
N ILE A 268 -16.02 -44.20 -21.33
CA ILE A 268 -15.94 -44.30 -19.86
C ILE A 268 -17.34 -44.08 -19.28
N VAL A 269 -17.89 -45.11 -18.62
CA VAL A 269 -19.17 -45.00 -17.90
C VAL A 269 -18.90 -44.48 -16.47
N PRO A 270 -19.54 -43.39 -16.02
CA PRO A 270 -19.35 -42.83 -14.68
C PRO A 270 -19.69 -43.81 -13.54
N VAL A 271 -19.05 -43.61 -12.38
CA VAL A 271 -19.33 -44.39 -11.15
C VAL A 271 -20.80 -44.29 -10.73
N ASN A 272 -21.39 -43.09 -10.76
CA ASN A 272 -22.80 -42.90 -10.39
C ASN A 272 -23.81 -43.45 -11.42
N GLN A 273 -23.34 -43.98 -12.56
CA GLN A 273 -24.14 -44.66 -13.58
C GLN A 273 -23.88 -46.18 -13.58
N GLY A 274 -23.22 -46.71 -12.55
CA GLY A 274 -22.90 -48.15 -12.42
C GLY A 274 -21.66 -48.60 -13.21
N GLY A 275 -20.91 -47.67 -13.80
CA GLY A 275 -19.63 -47.94 -14.42
C GLY A 275 -18.48 -48.02 -13.40
N SER A 276 -17.30 -48.44 -13.85
CA SER A 276 -16.07 -48.37 -13.03
C SER A 276 -15.54 -46.94 -12.89
N GLY A 277 -15.96 -46.02 -13.77
CA GLY A 277 -15.39 -44.69 -13.96
C GLY A 277 -13.92 -44.67 -14.40
N ALA A 278 -13.28 -45.83 -14.58
CA ALA A 278 -11.83 -45.96 -14.59
C ALA A 278 -11.19 -45.39 -15.87
N ILE A 279 -10.15 -44.59 -15.67
CA ILE A 279 -9.40 -43.91 -16.74
C ILE A 279 -8.05 -44.63 -17.01
N VAL A 280 -7.40 -45.10 -15.96
CA VAL A 280 -6.17 -45.92 -16.01
C VAL A 280 -6.43 -47.22 -16.81
N PRO A 281 -5.53 -47.66 -17.72
CA PRO A 281 -4.16 -47.18 -17.96
C PRO A 281 -4.03 -45.92 -18.83
N GLY A 282 -5.10 -45.45 -19.48
CA GLY A 282 -5.07 -44.27 -20.32
C GLY A 282 -5.30 -42.98 -19.53
N THR A 283 -4.28 -42.45 -18.84
CA THR A 283 -4.37 -41.21 -18.04
C THR A 283 -4.72 -39.95 -18.84
N SER A 284 -4.74 -40.02 -20.18
CA SER A 284 -5.35 -39.03 -21.06
C SER A 284 -6.71 -39.52 -21.57
N ILE A 285 -7.73 -38.67 -21.40
CA ILE A 285 -9.08 -38.87 -21.91
C ILE A 285 -9.44 -37.74 -22.88
N ASN A 286 -10.32 -38.03 -23.83
CA ASN A 286 -10.84 -37.03 -24.74
C ASN A 286 -12.36 -37.08 -24.87
N THR A 287 -12.94 -35.97 -25.32
CA THR A 287 -14.33 -35.90 -25.77
C THR A 287 -14.40 -35.08 -27.06
N ALA A 288 -15.46 -35.30 -27.84
CA ALA A 288 -15.81 -34.43 -28.94
C ALA A 288 -16.68 -33.31 -28.35
N GLU A 289 -16.12 -32.12 -28.27
CA GLU A 289 -16.78 -30.95 -27.68
C GLU A 289 -16.72 -29.79 -28.66
N THR A 290 -17.88 -29.30 -29.11
CA THR A 290 -18.04 -28.18 -30.02
C THR A 290 -18.22 -26.83 -29.31
N ASN A 291 -18.42 -26.85 -27.99
CA ASN A 291 -18.65 -25.66 -27.17
C ASN A 291 -17.41 -24.73 -27.11
N ARG A 292 -17.61 -23.44 -27.39
CA ARG A 292 -16.53 -22.43 -27.42
C ARG A 292 -15.93 -22.15 -26.04
N TYR A 293 -16.80 -22.03 -25.03
CA TYR A 293 -16.43 -21.68 -23.66
C TYR A 293 -16.64 -22.87 -22.71
N PHE A 294 -15.70 -23.06 -21.79
CA PHE A 294 -15.78 -24.08 -20.75
C PHE A 294 -14.93 -23.66 -19.54
N SER A 295 -14.99 -24.42 -18.45
CA SER A 295 -14.22 -24.11 -17.24
C SER A 295 -13.79 -25.36 -16.52
N LEU A 296 -12.61 -25.29 -15.89
CA LEU A 296 -12.05 -26.37 -15.11
C LEU A 296 -11.86 -25.86 -13.68
N ALA A 297 -12.41 -26.56 -12.69
CA ALA A 297 -12.37 -26.16 -11.30
C ALA A 297 -11.81 -27.26 -10.40
N VAL A 298 -11.17 -26.84 -9.30
CA VAL A 298 -11.04 -27.69 -8.11
C VAL A 298 -12.37 -27.73 -7.36
N ILE A 299 -12.70 -28.91 -6.82
CA ILE A 299 -13.88 -29.10 -5.98
C ILE A 299 -13.42 -29.42 -4.55
N PRO A 300 -13.62 -28.50 -3.59
CA PRO A 300 -13.19 -28.70 -2.21
C PRO A 300 -14.08 -29.69 -1.47
N ALA A 301 -13.73 -30.98 -1.52
CA ALA A 301 -14.52 -32.08 -0.98
C ALA A 301 -13.63 -33.17 -0.37
N SER A 302 -14.18 -33.93 0.58
CA SER A 302 -13.50 -35.03 1.26
C SER A 302 -13.98 -36.43 0.82
N SER A 303 -15.09 -36.50 0.07
CA SER A 303 -15.69 -37.76 -0.40
C SER A 303 -16.34 -37.63 -1.77
N ASP A 304 -16.50 -38.76 -2.48
CA ASP A 304 -17.14 -38.81 -3.81
C ASP A 304 -18.54 -38.17 -3.84
N SER A 305 -19.34 -38.33 -2.78
CA SER A 305 -20.66 -37.70 -2.67
C SER A 305 -20.56 -36.20 -2.47
N THR A 306 -19.78 -35.73 -1.49
CA THR A 306 -19.61 -34.29 -1.23
C THR A 306 -19.00 -33.56 -2.41
N ALA A 307 -18.17 -34.23 -3.21
CA ALA A 307 -17.64 -33.70 -4.47
C ALA A 307 -18.74 -33.49 -5.52
N ILE A 308 -19.64 -34.45 -5.70
CA ILE A 308 -20.78 -34.32 -6.61
C ILE A 308 -21.72 -33.20 -6.11
N ASP A 309 -21.99 -33.13 -4.81
CA ASP A 309 -22.87 -32.12 -4.22
C ASP A 309 -22.31 -30.69 -4.38
N ILE A 310 -21.01 -30.50 -4.12
CA ILE A 310 -20.35 -29.18 -4.24
C ILE A 310 -20.18 -28.79 -5.70
N ALA A 311 -19.83 -29.72 -6.60
CA ALA A 311 -19.76 -29.44 -8.04
C ALA A 311 -21.12 -28.99 -8.63
N ASN A 312 -22.23 -29.55 -8.14
CA ASN A 312 -23.58 -29.10 -8.53
C ASN A 312 -23.94 -27.72 -7.95
N GLN A 313 -23.42 -27.34 -6.78
CA GLN A 313 -23.55 -25.98 -6.21
C GLN A 313 -22.65 -24.95 -6.91
N PHE A 314 -21.50 -25.37 -7.45
CA PHE A 314 -20.62 -24.52 -8.27
C PHE A 314 -21.17 -24.29 -9.69
N LYS A 315 -21.86 -25.29 -10.25
CA LYS A 315 -22.39 -25.28 -11.64
C LYS A 315 -23.14 -24.01 -12.06
N PRO A 316 -24.01 -23.36 -11.26
CA PRO A 316 -24.72 -22.15 -11.66
C PRO A 316 -23.79 -20.96 -11.94
N TYR A 317 -22.61 -20.94 -11.33
CA TYR A 317 -21.64 -19.84 -11.37
C TYR A 317 -20.48 -20.11 -12.35
N ALA A 318 -20.23 -21.39 -12.68
CA ALA A 318 -19.13 -21.88 -13.53
C ALA A 318 -19.13 -21.40 -15.00
N TYR A 319 -20.04 -20.51 -15.38
CA TYR A 319 -20.16 -19.91 -16.71
C TYR A 319 -20.16 -18.38 -16.67
N THR A 320 -20.05 -17.79 -15.49
CA THR A 320 -19.90 -16.35 -15.29
C THR A 320 -18.42 -16.06 -15.21
N PHE A 321 -17.84 -15.82 -16.38
CA PHE A 321 -16.42 -15.58 -16.57
C PHE A 321 -16.09 -14.20 -16.00
N ILE A 322 -15.16 -14.13 -15.06
CA ILE A 322 -14.59 -12.85 -14.60
C ILE A 322 -13.78 -12.28 -15.76
N THR A 323 -14.09 -11.03 -16.16
CA THR A 323 -13.46 -10.35 -17.31
C THR A 323 -12.51 -9.24 -16.86
N ASN A 324 -12.77 -8.61 -15.71
CA ASN A 324 -11.90 -7.61 -15.10
C ASN A 324 -12.10 -7.60 -13.57
N THR A 325 -11.01 -7.38 -12.83
CA THR A 325 -10.97 -7.24 -11.37
C THR A 325 -10.38 -5.89 -10.99
N SER A 326 -10.96 -5.20 -10.02
CA SER A 326 -10.46 -3.87 -9.61
C SER A 326 -10.85 -3.55 -8.17
N ILE A 327 -9.95 -2.95 -7.41
CA ILE A 327 -10.33 -2.37 -6.12
C ILE A 327 -10.84 -0.93 -6.27
N SER A 328 -11.56 -0.47 -5.25
CA SER A 328 -11.75 0.94 -4.93
C SER A 328 -11.82 1.09 -3.42
N TYR A 329 -11.17 2.10 -2.84
CA TYR A 329 -11.04 2.28 -1.40
C TYR A 329 -11.40 3.70 -0.94
N GLU A 330 -11.87 3.82 0.30
CA GLU A 330 -12.22 5.08 0.96
C GLU A 330 -11.95 5.03 2.47
N TYR A 331 -11.91 6.19 3.14
CA TYR A 331 -11.68 6.31 4.59
C TYR A 331 -12.87 6.97 5.28
N ASP A 332 -13.65 6.19 6.03
CA ASP A 332 -14.75 6.70 6.86
C ASP A 332 -14.19 7.37 8.13
N LYS A 333 -14.06 8.69 8.03
CA LYS A 333 -13.59 9.59 9.10
C LYS A 333 -14.46 9.58 10.37
N ASN A 334 -15.68 9.04 10.32
CA ASN A 334 -16.57 8.97 11.48
C ASN A 334 -16.32 7.71 12.33
N LYS A 335 -15.94 6.60 11.67
CA LYS A 335 -15.57 5.34 12.31
C LYS A 335 -14.06 5.17 12.51
N ALA A 336 -13.25 5.93 11.76
CA ALA A 336 -11.84 5.66 11.48
C ALA A 336 -11.61 4.27 10.84
N GLU A 337 -12.41 3.95 9.82
CA GLU A 337 -12.29 2.69 9.06
C GLU A 337 -11.84 2.96 7.63
N VAL A 338 -10.92 2.15 7.11
CA VAL A 338 -10.67 2.03 5.68
C VAL A 338 -11.60 0.97 5.12
N ILE A 339 -12.36 1.35 4.11
CA ILE A 339 -13.33 0.50 3.41
C ILE A 339 -12.73 0.16 2.05
N THR A 340 -12.59 -1.14 1.74
CA THR A 340 -12.07 -1.61 0.44
C THR A 340 -13.11 -2.46 -0.27
N HIS A 341 -13.50 -2.03 -1.47
CA HIS A 341 -14.45 -2.76 -2.33
C HIS A 341 -13.69 -3.57 -3.39
N PHE A 342 -13.95 -4.87 -3.43
CA PHE A 342 -13.38 -5.82 -4.38
C PHE A 342 -14.35 -6.01 -5.54
N ASN A 343 -14.16 -5.24 -6.61
CA ASN A 343 -15.10 -5.17 -7.73
C ASN A 343 -14.74 -6.16 -8.84
N PHE A 344 -15.76 -6.86 -9.32
CA PHE A 344 -15.69 -7.85 -10.40
C PHE A 344 -16.63 -7.46 -11.54
N ASP A 345 -16.06 -7.27 -12.72
CA ASP A 345 -16.80 -7.32 -13.98
C ASP A 345 -16.80 -8.77 -14.48
N ALA A 346 -17.97 -9.26 -14.90
CA ALA A 346 -18.13 -10.64 -15.34
C ALA A 346 -19.24 -10.80 -16.38
N GLU A 347 -19.11 -11.81 -17.25
CA GLU A 347 -20.08 -12.15 -18.29
C GLU A 347 -20.54 -13.60 -18.20
N THR A 348 -21.85 -13.85 -18.27
CA THR A 348 -22.38 -15.23 -18.36
C THR A 348 -22.35 -15.70 -19.82
N VAL A 349 -21.41 -16.58 -20.16
CA VAL A 349 -21.06 -16.94 -21.55
C VAL A 349 -22.10 -17.82 -22.27
N TYR A 350 -23.12 -18.30 -21.56
CA TYR A 350 -24.26 -19.05 -22.11
C TYR A 350 -25.60 -18.49 -21.60
N GLN A 351 -26.64 -18.54 -22.43
CA GLN A 351 -27.98 -18.04 -22.09
C GLN A 351 -28.89 -19.17 -21.58
N HIS A 352 -28.68 -19.59 -20.33
CA HIS A 352 -29.46 -20.67 -19.71
C HIS A 352 -30.03 -20.25 -18.34
N SER A 353 -31.28 -20.63 -18.05
CA SER A 353 -32.06 -20.10 -16.93
C SER A 353 -31.58 -20.51 -15.53
N SER A 354 -30.78 -21.58 -15.42
CA SER A 354 -30.21 -22.01 -14.14
C SER A 354 -28.94 -21.26 -13.75
N LEU A 355 -28.42 -20.37 -14.60
CA LEU A 355 -27.13 -19.71 -14.39
C LEU A 355 -27.26 -18.43 -13.54
N LYS A 356 -26.16 -18.02 -12.91
CA LYS A 356 -26.11 -16.89 -11.97
C LYS A 356 -25.07 -15.87 -12.43
N LYS A 357 -25.42 -14.58 -12.37
CA LYS A 357 -24.57 -13.47 -12.81
C LYS A 357 -23.51 -13.05 -11.78
N GLN A 358 -23.63 -13.55 -10.55
CA GLN A 358 -22.60 -13.45 -9.52
C GLN A 358 -21.38 -14.30 -9.90
N PRO A 359 -20.15 -13.80 -9.73
CA PRO A 359 -18.97 -14.63 -9.59
C PRO A 359 -19.05 -15.52 -8.33
N LEU A 360 -18.43 -16.69 -8.39
CA LEU A 360 -18.14 -17.53 -7.23
C LEU A 360 -16.62 -17.57 -7.04
N VAL A 361 -16.16 -17.08 -5.89
CA VAL A 361 -14.74 -16.94 -5.52
C VAL A 361 -14.47 -17.71 -4.22
N MET A 362 -13.25 -17.63 -3.72
CA MET A 362 -12.80 -18.16 -2.45
C MET A 362 -12.04 -17.06 -1.70
N LEU A 363 -12.51 -16.72 -0.50
CA LEU A 363 -11.97 -15.64 0.31
C LEU A 363 -10.83 -16.12 1.21
N TYR A 364 -9.78 -15.30 1.35
CA TYR A 364 -8.77 -15.47 2.39
C TYR A 364 -9.32 -15.25 3.81
N PRO A 365 -8.68 -15.81 4.85
CA PRO A 365 -9.06 -15.58 6.24
C PRO A 365 -9.14 -14.09 6.63
N TRP A 366 -8.27 -13.24 6.07
CA TRP A 366 -8.25 -11.81 6.40
C TRP A 366 -9.45 -11.05 5.81
N HIS A 367 -9.98 -11.46 4.65
CA HIS A 367 -11.25 -10.95 4.14
C HIS A 367 -12.37 -11.27 5.13
N ILE A 368 -12.51 -12.55 5.48
CA ILE A 368 -13.58 -13.06 6.35
C ILE A 368 -13.51 -12.39 7.73
N LYS A 369 -12.31 -12.20 8.29
CA LYS A 369 -12.10 -11.46 9.54
C LYS A 369 -12.69 -10.04 9.48
N ASN A 370 -12.43 -9.31 8.41
CA ASN A 370 -12.75 -7.88 8.26
C ASN A 370 -14.01 -7.62 7.40
N MET A 371 -14.89 -8.61 7.22
CA MET A 371 -16.19 -8.46 6.56
C MET A 371 -17.32 -8.28 7.57
N SER A 372 -18.28 -7.41 7.25
CA SER A 372 -19.55 -7.26 7.99
C SER A 372 -20.39 -8.54 7.97
N SER A 373 -21.26 -8.71 8.98
CA SER A 373 -22.13 -9.89 9.10
C SER A 373 -23.05 -10.07 7.88
N ASP A 374 -23.61 -8.98 7.37
CA ASP A 374 -24.47 -9.00 6.17
C ASP A 374 -23.70 -9.47 4.93
N SER A 375 -22.39 -9.18 4.84
CA SER A 375 -21.53 -9.70 3.78
C SER A 375 -21.29 -11.21 3.93
N LYS A 376 -21.08 -11.69 5.16
CA LYS A 376 -20.84 -13.11 5.48
C LYS A 376 -22.02 -14.03 5.15
N ALA A 377 -23.25 -13.51 5.18
CA ALA A 377 -24.44 -14.24 4.73
C ALA A 377 -24.39 -14.68 3.24
N SER A 378 -23.44 -14.16 2.44
CA SER A 378 -23.19 -14.56 1.04
C SER A 378 -22.15 -15.69 0.88
N CYS A 379 -21.61 -16.24 1.97
CA CYS A 379 -20.83 -17.48 1.97
C CYS A 379 -21.67 -18.64 1.41
N LEU A 380 -21.09 -19.46 0.53
CA LEU A 380 -21.83 -20.39 -0.35
C LEU A 380 -22.74 -21.37 0.41
N PHE A 381 -22.35 -21.76 1.62
CA PHE A 381 -23.07 -22.75 2.42
C PHE A 381 -23.99 -22.16 3.51
N GLN A 382 -24.16 -20.83 3.51
CA GLN A 382 -25.05 -20.08 4.42
C GLN A 382 -24.72 -20.32 5.90
N ASP A 383 -23.42 -20.33 6.20
CA ASP A 383 -22.79 -20.65 7.49
C ASP A 383 -21.83 -19.53 7.96
N ASP A 384 -21.96 -18.32 7.42
CA ASP A 384 -21.09 -17.16 7.66
C ASP A 384 -19.58 -17.42 7.43
N CYS A 385 -19.24 -18.42 6.60
CA CYS A 385 -17.89 -18.95 6.40
C CYS A 385 -17.25 -19.48 7.72
N ALA A 386 -18.06 -20.03 8.63
CA ALA A 386 -17.61 -20.56 9.91
C ALA A 386 -17.31 -22.08 9.89
N SER A 387 -17.68 -22.82 8.84
CA SER A 387 -17.41 -24.26 8.73
C SER A 387 -16.37 -24.61 7.66
N ASN A 388 -15.66 -25.71 7.88
CA ASN A 388 -14.71 -26.30 6.91
C ASN A 388 -15.41 -26.95 5.70
N ARG A 389 -16.62 -26.51 5.32
CA ARG A 389 -17.36 -27.02 4.17
C ARG A 389 -16.91 -26.25 2.93
N GLY A 390 -16.40 -26.98 1.93
CA GLY A 390 -15.94 -26.38 0.68
C GLY A 390 -14.76 -25.42 0.84
N THR A 391 -13.89 -25.66 1.83
CA THR A 391 -12.66 -24.91 2.07
C THR A 391 -11.44 -25.54 1.39
N ILE A 392 -10.41 -24.73 1.09
CA ILE A 392 -9.09 -25.22 0.65
C ILE A 392 -8.01 -24.61 1.54
N GLN A 393 -7.11 -25.46 2.06
CA GLN A 393 -5.95 -24.98 2.81
C GLN A 393 -4.85 -24.55 1.82
N THR A 394 -4.39 -23.30 1.98
CA THR A 394 -3.23 -22.73 1.29
C THR A 394 -2.18 -22.29 2.32
N LEU A 395 -1.01 -21.82 1.86
CA LEU A 395 -0.03 -21.21 2.77
C LEU A 395 -0.56 -19.90 3.36
N LYS A 396 -1.25 -19.10 2.54
CA LYS A 396 -2.00 -17.89 2.95
C LYS A 396 -3.35 -18.23 3.64
N GLY A 397 -3.48 -19.45 4.19
CA GLY A 397 -4.54 -19.88 5.10
C GLY A 397 -5.72 -20.62 4.45
N THR A 398 -6.75 -20.87 5.27
CA THR A 398 -7.96 -21.60 4.87
C THR A 398 -8.91 -20.71 4.07
N MET A 399 -9.01 -20.94 2.76
CA MET A 399 -9.90 -20.16 1.90
C MET A 399 -11.31 -20.76 1.86
N HIS A 400 -12.35 -19.91 1.85
CA HIS A 400 -13.77 -20.33 1.93
C HIS A 400 -14.58 -19.88 0.70
N ALA A 401 -15.44 -20.74 0.17
CA ALA A 401 -16.22 -20.47 -1.04
C ALA A 401 -17.33 -19.41 -0.83
N PHE A 402 -17.37 -18.40 -1.68
CA PHE A 402 -18.14 -17.17 -1.49
C PHE A 402 -18.80 -16.68 -2.79
N ILE A 403 -20.10 -16.38 -2.76
CA ILE A 403 -20.83 -15.82 -3.89
C ILE A 403 -20.71 -14.30 -3.82
N VAL A 404 -20.06 -13.66 -4.80
CA VAL A 404 -19.90 -12.20 -4.79
C VAL A 404 -21.26 -11.54 -5.05
N PRO A 405 -21.78 -10.68 -4.15
CA PRO A 405 -23.06 -10.01 -4.36
C PRO A 405 -23.08 -9.13 -5.62
N LEU A 406 -24.23 -9.09 -6.29
CA LEU A 406 -24.50 -8.03 -7.28
C LEU A 406 -24.67 -6.71 -6.54
N ASN A 407 -23.97 -5.67 -6.96
CA ASN A 407 -24.11 -4.34 -6.40
C ASN A 407 -25.52 -3.80 -6.75
N SER A 408 -26.27 -3.37 -5.73
CA SER A 408 -27.64 -2.88 -5.88
C SER A 408 -27.74 -1.51 -6.56
N THR A 409 -26.65 -0.73 -6.60
CA THR A 409 -26.63 0.64 -7.16
C THR A 409 -26.03 0.73 -8.56
N SER A 410 -25.30 -0.29 -9.03
CA SER A 410 -24.68 -0.31 -10.36
C SER A 410 -25.10 -1.54 -11.18
N SER A 411 -25.54 -1.31 -12.41
CA SER A 411 -26.24 -2.32 -13.22
C SER A 411 -25.31 -3.45 -13.71
N GLY A 412 -25.15 -4.49 -12.89
CA GLY A 412 -24.51 -5.76 -13.26
C GLY A 412 -23.06 -5.94 -12.78
N LYS A 413 -22.47 -4.97 -12.07
CA LYS A 413 -21.19 -5.18 -11.38
C LYS A 413 -21.40 -6.01 -10.11
N SER A 414 -20.45 -6.88 -9.79
CA SER A 414 -20.44 -7.61 -8.52
C SER A 414 -19.35 -7.07 -7.60
N SER A 415 -19.58 -7.00 -6.29
CA SER A 415 -18.58 -6.50 -5.34
C SER A 415 -18.79 -7.08 -3.94
N PHE A 416 -17.69 -7.28 -3.19
CA PHE A 416 -17.71 -7.50 -1.74
C PHE A 416 -16.78 -6.48 -1.06
N THR A 417 -16.91 -6.29 0.25
CA THR A 417 -16.23 -5.20 0.96
C THR A 417 -15.56 -5.68 2.24
N THR A 418 -14.36 -5.17 2.53
CA THR A 418 -13.73 -5.26 3.85
C THR A 418 -13.72 -3.89 4.55
N GLU A 419 -13.91 -3.90 5.86
CA GLU A 419 -13.92 -2.74 6.75
C GLU A 419 -12.79 -2.92 7.78
N VAL A 420 -11.70 -2.16 7.66
CA VAL A 420 -10.51 -2.29 8.53
C VAL A 420 -10.33 -1.03 9.36
N ALA A 421 -10.45 -1.17 10.68
CA ALA A 421 -10.28 -0.06 11.63
C ALA A 421 -8.84 0.46 11.62
N PHE A 422 -8.64 1.69 11.14
CA PHE A 422 -7.35 2.38 11.13
C PHE A 422 -7.09 3.03 12.50
N ARG A 423 -5.95 2.70 13.10
CA ARG A 423 -5.65 2.98 14.52
C ARG A 423 -4.75 4.20 14.76
N GLY A 424 -4.60 5.05 13.74
CA GLY A 424 -3.84 6.29 13.81
C GLY A 424 -2.36 6.14 13.48
N LEU A 425 -1.77 7.23 12.97
CA LEU A 425 -0.33 7.41 12.81
C LEU A 425 0.11 8.80 13.28
N LEU A 426 1.38 8.94 13.65
CA LEU A 426 1.98 10.23 14.02
C LEU A 426 3.35 10.40 13.35
N PRO A 427 3.81 11.64 13.09
CA PRO A 427 5.17 11.87 12.61
C PRO A 427 6.23 11.49 13.68
N ALA A 428 5.91 11.67 14.96
CA ALA A 428 6.73 11.25 16.09
C ALA A 428 5.84 11.01 17.32
N LEU A 429 6.37 10.29 18.32
CA LEU A 429 5.73 10.21 19.65
C LEU A 429 5.61 11.62 20.28
N PRO A 430 4.62 11.84 21.17
CA PRO A 430 4.58 13.01 22.05
C PRO A 430 5.69 12.93 23.12
N ASN A 431 6.13 14.09 23.63
CA ASN A 431 7.15 14.13 24.70
C ASN A 431 6.53 13.89 26.09
N ARG A 432 7.05 12.88 26.80
CA ARG A 432 6.76 12.56 28.21
C ARG A 432 8.04 12.28 29.02
N LEU A 433 9.22 12.59 28.48
CA LEU A 433 10.51 12.40 29.16
C LEU A 433 10.61 13.26 30.43
N ASN A 434 11.16 12.70 31.50
CA ASN A 434 11.46 13.47 32.72
C ASN A 434 12.81 14.22 32.62
N GLN A 435 13.11 15.13 33.56
CA GLN A 435 14.29 15.99 33.48
C GLN A 435 15.61 15.22 33.32
N ALA A 436 15.81 14.10 34.03
CA ALA A 436 17.05 13.32 33.92
C ALA A 436 17.18 12.61 32.55
N GLU A 437 16.05 12.32 31.90
CA GLU A 437 15.99 11.75 30.55
C GLU A 437 16.22 12.85 29.49
N LEU A 438 15.70 14.06 29.73
CA LEU A 438 15.98 15.27 28.93
C LEU A 438 17.47 15.65 29.00
N ASP A 439 18.07 15.63 30.19
CA ASP A 439 19.50 15.88 30.40
C ASP A 439 20.36 14.84 29.67
N LYS A 440 19.95 13.56 29.70
CA LYS A 440 20.64 12.47 29.01
C LYS A 440 20.54 12.57 27.49
N ILE A 441 19.36 12.80 26.91
CA ILE A 441 19.23 12.98 25.46
C ILE A 441 19.89 14.29 24.99
N ALA A 442 20.00 15.30 25.85
CA ALA A 442 20.81 16.50 25.59
C ALA A 442 22.32 16.19 25.50
N GLY A 443 22.80 15.10 26.09
CA GLY A 443 24.19 14.64 25.96
C GLY A 443 24.50 13.90 24.65
N TYR A 444 23.51 13.49 23.86
CA TYR A 444 23.72 12.75 22.61
C TYR A 444 23.92 13.67 21.38
N SER A 445 24.73 13.20 20.43
CA SER A 445 24.86 13.85 19.12
C SER A 445 23.66 13.52 18.23
N PHE A 446 23.14 14.54 17.56
CA PHE A 446 22.14 14.45 16.49
C PHE A 446 22.79 14.46 15.09
N SER A 447 24.11 14.26 15.00
CA SER A 447 24.82 14.11 13.73
C SER A 447 24.47 12.79 13.03
N LEU A 448 24.36 12.84 11.71
CA LEU A 448 24.47 11.65 10.86
C LEU A 448 25.88 11.01 10.99
N PRO A 449 26.03 9.72 10.64
CA PRO A 449 27.35 9.14 10.40
C PRO A 449 28.03 9.86 9.21
N PRO A 450 29.36 9.67 9.02
CA PRO A 450 30.02 10.12 7.79
C PRO A 450 29.28 9.57 6.56
N ASP A 451 28.90 10.50 5.69
CA ASP A 451 28.13 10.23 4.48
C ASP A 451 28.87 9.23 3.56
N PRO A 452 28.25 8.11 3.13
CA PRO A 452 28.88 7.15 2.23
C PRO A 452 29.35 7.77 0.90
N HIS A 453 28.74 8.87 0.44
CA HIS A 453 29.15 9.58 -0.77
C HIS A 453 30.50 10.32 -0.63
N LEU A 454 31.05 10.42 0.58
CA LEU A 454 32.36 11.01 0.85
C LEU A 454 33.52 10.00 0.84
N ASP A 455 33.27 8.69 0.72
CA ASP A 455 34.32 7.68 0.56
C ASP A 455 34.27 7.01 -0.82
N ALA A 456 35.24 7.36 -1.67
CA ALA A 456 35.41 6.78 -3.01
C ALA A 456 35.77 5.27 -3.02
N LYS A 457 35.88 4.62 -1.85
CA LYS A 457 36.03 3.16 -1.69
C LYS A 457 34.75 2.46 -1.22
N ASN A 458 33.70 3.21 -0.89
CA ASN A 458 32.47 2.67 -0.34
C ASN A 458 31.50 2.27 -1.47
N PRO A 459 31.08 0.99 -1.57
CA PRO A 459 30.15 0.56 -2.61
C PRO A 459 28.70 1.02 -2.37
N TRP A 460 28.34 1.40 -1.13
CA TRP A 460 26.97 1.67 -0.69
C TRP A 460 26.53 3.12 -0.99
N THR A 461 26.43 3.48 -2.27
CA THR A 461 26.04 4.84 -2.73
C THR A 461 24.74 4.88 -3.55
N ASP A 462 24.00 3.79 -3.50
CA ASP A 462 22.73 3.55 -4.18
C ASP A 462 21.52 4.20 -3.48
N THR A 463 20.36 4.09 -4.14
CA THR A 463 19.08 4.64 -3.67
C THR A 463 18.57 4.03 -2.35
N TYR A 464 18.94 2.80 -1.99
CA TYR A 464 18.56 2.17 -0.71
C TYR A 464 19.43 2.65 0.44
N ALA A 465 20.75 2.52 0.29
CA ALA A 465 21.72 2.91 1.32
C ALA A 465 21.57 4.40 1.70
N THR A 466 21.34 5.25 0.70
CA THR A 466 21.08 6.68 0.92
C THR A 466 19.70 6.92 1.52
N GLY A 467 18.66 6.21 1.06
CA GLY A 467 17.30 6.30 1.61
C GLY A 467 17.25 6.05 3.12
N LYS A 468 17.91 4.99 3.59
CA LYS A 468 18.04 4.68 5.02
C LYS A 468 18.62 5.84 5.84
N LEU A 469 19.58 6.59 5.29
CA LEU A 469 20.17 7.77 5.94
C LEU A 469 19.26 9.00 5.88
N LEU A 470 18.50 9.20 4.80
CA LEU A 470 17.54 10.30 4.67
C LEU A 470 16.34 10.14 5.62
N SER A 471 15.86 8.91 5.84
CA SER A 471 14.83 8.66 6.86
C SER A 471 15.39 8.72 8.29
N ARG A 472 16.66 8.33 8.50
CA ARG A 472 17.35 8.60 9.77
C ARG A 472 17.44 10.10 10.08
N GLU A 473 17.80 10.93 9.10
CA GLU A 473 17.77 12.40 9.23
C GLU A 473 16.34 12.90 9.52
N SER A 474 15.36 12.33 8.82
CA SER A 474 13.94 12.64 9.01
C SER A 474 13.44 12.32 10.42
N GLN A 475 13.77 11.15 10.98
CA GLN A 475 13.46 10.82 12.38
C GLN A 475 14.10 11.81 13.35
N LEU A 476 15.36 12.20 13.13
CA LEU A 476 16.07 13.18 13.96
C LEU A 476 15.43 14.59 13.89
N ILE A 477 14.98 15.03 12.71
CA ILE A 477 14.25 16.29 12.53
C ILE A 477 12.93 16.25 13.30
N LYS A 478 12.14 15.18 13.14
CA LYS A 478 10.84 15.02 13.83
C LYS A 478 11.01 15.01 15.35
N ILE A 479 12.02 14.29 15.87
CA ILE A 479 12.36 14.27 17.31
C ILE A 479 12.83 15.63 17.80
N ALA A 480 13.73 16.30 17.08
CA ALA A 480 14.20 17.64 17.45
C ALA A 480 13.05 18.66 17.46
N ASN A 481 12.08 18.54 16.55
CA ASN A 481 10.88 19.39 16.55
C ASN A 481 9.98 19.16 17.78
N ILE A 482 9.90 17.94 18.30
CA ILE A 482 9.14 17.65 19.53
C ILE A 482 9.91 18.10 20.78
N LEU A 483 11.23 17.88 20.83
CA LEU A 483 12.08 18.32 21.96
C LEU A 483 12.27 19.85 22.01
N MET A 484 12.05 20.55 20.90
CA MET A 484 11.98 22.01 20.84
C MET A 484 10.83 22.59 21.67
N GLY A 485 9.76 21.83 21.93
CA GLY A 485 8.57 22.32 22.62
C GLY A 485 7.72 23.26 21.75
N SER A 486 6.95 24.15 22.39
CA SER A 486 6.03 25.04 21.68
C SER A 486 6.78 26.05 20.79
N SER A 487 6.26 26.23 19.58
CA SER A 487 6.61 27.28 18.63
C SER A 487 6.64 28.70 19.23
N SER A 488 5.88 28.94 20.31
CA SER A 488 5.82 30.22 21.03
C SER A 488 7.03 30.53 21.93
N ASN A 489 7.73 29.51 22.42
CA ASN A 489 8.93 29.64 23.25
C ASN A 489 9.84 28.41 23.06
N PRO A 490 10.47 28.26 21.88
CA PRO A 490 11.20 27.05 21.51
C PRO A 490 12.55 26.94 22.22
N ASP A 491 12.95 25.73 22.60
CA ASP A 491 14.33 25.46 23.00
C ASP A 491 15.29 25.77 21.84
N ALA A 492 16.24 26.66 22.09
CA ALA A 492 17.12 27.19 21.05
C ALA A 492 18.09 26.15 20.48
N LYS A 493 18.46 25.12 21.26
CA LYS A 493 19.35 24.05 20.82
C LYS A 493 18.61 23.08 19.92
N TYR A 494 17.46 22.55 20.35
CA TYR A 494 16.66 21.63 19.54
C TYR A 494 16.07 22.32 18.30
N LYS A 495 15.70 23.60 18.40
CA LYS A 495 15.38 24.41 17.21
C LYS A 495 16.53 24.45 16.22
N LYS A 496 17.77 24.72 16.66
CA LYS A 496 18.93 24.75 15.75
C LYS A 496 19.19 23.39 15.12
N VAL A 497 19.13 22.30 15.89
CA VAL A 497 19.28 20.93 15.37
C VAL A 497 18.21 20.62 14.30
N ARG A 498 16.94 20.97 14.56
CA ARG A 498 15.84 20.82 13.59
C ARG A 498 16.11 21.61 12.32
N ASP A 499 16.49 22.89 12.45
CA ASP A 499 16.73 23.79 11.31
C ASP A 499 17.96 23.35 10.47
N ASP A 500 19.06 22.95 11.12
CA ASP A 500 20.28 22.48 10.45
C ASP A 500 20.01 21.20 9.64
N LEU A 501 19.41 20.19 10.27
CA LEU A 501 19.10 18.91 9.62
C LEU A 501 18.03 19.07 8.53
N LEU A 502 17.02 19.93 8.73
CA LEU A 502 16.04 20.22 7.69
C LEU A 502 16.67 20.90 6.48
N ALA A 503 17.65 21.78 6.66
CA ALA A 503 18.40 22.38 5.56
C ALA A 503 19.21 21.34 4.77
N ASN A 504 19.86 20.40 5.47
CA ASN A 504 20.59 19.28 4.86
C ASN A 504 19.65 18.33 4.11
N LEU A 505 18.58 17.84 4.75
CA LEU A 505 17.60 16.95 4.14
C LEU A 505 16.99 17.58 2.89
N LYS A 506 16.60 18.87 2.95
CA LYS A 506 16.13 19.61 1.77
C LYS A 506 17.17 19.65 0.65
N LYS A 507 18.44 19.89 0.97
CA LYS A 507 19.52 19.94 -0.02
C LYS A 507 19.69 18.59 -0.71
N GLN A 508 19.76 17.50 0.07
CA GLN A 508 19.89 16.13 -0.44
C GLN A 508 18.66 15.74 -1.28
N MET A 509 17.45 15.87 -0.74
CA MET A 509 16.21 15.55 -1.46
C MET A 509 15.99 16.37 -2.72
N THR A 510 16.36 17.66 -2.72
CA THR A 510 16.33 18.48 -3.94
C THR A 510 17.27 17.88 -4.98
N SER A 511 18.50 17.51 -4.59
CA SER A 511 19.48 16.89 -5.49
C SER A 511 18.99 15.55 -6.08
N PHE A 512 18.36 14.69 -5.27
CA PHE A 512 17.70 13.46 -5.73
C PHE A 512 16.64 13.71 -6.81
N LEU A 513 15.75 14.68 -6.59
CA LEU A 513 14.63 14.96 -7.50
C LEU A 513 15.04 15.77 -8.74
N THR A 514 16.28 16.24 -8.83
CA THR A 514 16.77 17.14 -9.90
C THR A 514 18.01 16.65 -10.64
N GLY A 515 18.71 15.62 -10.16
CA GLY A 515 20.00 15.18 -10.71
C GLY A 515 21.02 16.30 -10.90
N LEU A 516 21.00 17.29 -10.00
CA LEU A 516 21.82 18.49 -10.07
C LEU A 516 23.31 18.14 -10.27
N ASN A 517 23.95 18.88 -11.17
CA ASN A 517 25.37 18.76 -11.52
C ASN A 517 25.80 17.44 -12.19
N TYR A 518 24.89 16.50 -12.49
CA TYR A 518 25.24 15.26 -13.20
C TYR A 518 25.83 15.53 -14.60
N THR A 519 25.22 16.47 -15.34
CA THR A 519 25.50 16.79 -16.74
C THR A 519 26.64 17.79 -16.98
N ASP A 520 27.23 18.35 -15.92
CA ASP A 520 28.20 19.44 -16.05
C ASP A 520 29.50 18.97 -16.72
N PRO A 521 30.33 19.87 -17.28
CA PRO A 521 31.69 19.55 -17.68
C PRO A 521 32.54 19.15 -16.47
N CYS A 522 33.48 18.22 -16.64
CA CYS A 522 34.54 18.04 -15.64
C CYS A 522 35.50 19.26 -15.68
N PRO A 523 36.09 19.68 -14.54
CA PRO A 523 36.93 20.89 -14.47
C PRO A 523 38.16 20.91 -15.40
N ASP A 524 38.60 19.73 -15.83
CA ASP A 524 39.73 19.46 -16.72
C ASP A 524 39.31 19.00 -18.14
N GLY A 525 38.00 18.96 -18.42
CA GLY A 525 37.44 18.47 -19.69
C GLY A 525 37.43 16.94 -19.86
N THR A 526 37.71 16.17 -18.81
CA THR A 526 37.59 14.70 -18.84
C THR A 526 36.14 14.23 -19.01
N SER A 527 35.99 12.97 -19.41
CA SER A 527 34.69 12.29 -19.50
C SER A 527 34.14 11.83 -18.15
N ASP A 528 34.98 11.75 -17.11
CA ASP A 528 34.55 11.49 -15.74
C ASP A 528 35.53 12.03 -14.69
N CYS A 529 34.97 12.49 -13.57
CA CYS A 529 35.65 13.13 -12.45
C CYS A 529 34.79 12.99 -11.18
N PRO A 530 35.39 12.86 -9.97
CA PRO A 530 34.65 12.94 -8.71
C PRO A 530 33.93 14.28 -8.58
N ARG A 531 32.72 14.29 -8.02
CA ARG A 531 31.93 15.51 -7.78
C ARG A 531 31.46 15.56 -6.34
N ALA A 532 31.47 16.77 -5.77
CA ALA A 532 30.73 17.03 -4.55
C ALA A 532 29.25 17.19 -4.94
N GLU A 533 28.39 16.37 -4.33
CA GLU A 533 26.93 16.38 -4.46
C GLU A 533 26.38 15.86 -5.82
N GLY A 534 25.29 15.09 -5.77
CA GLY A 534 24.30 15.02 -6.87
C GLY A 534 24.43 13.95 -7.95
N SER A 535 25.01 12.79 -7.69
CA SER A 535 25.16 11.72 -8.70
C SER A 535 23.86 10.97 -9.07
N TRP A 536 22.70 11.31 -8.50
CA TRP A 536 21.44 10.59 -8.73
C TRP A 536 20.68 11.07 -9.95
N PHE A 537 19.91 10.17 -10.56
CA PHE A 537 18.87 10.54 -11.53
C PHE A 537 17.81 9.45 -11.63
N TYR A 538 16.64 9.83 -12.12
CA TYR A 538 15.57 8.90 -12.49
C TYR A 538 15.40 8.86 -14.01
N THR A 539 15.11 7.68 -14.54
CA THR A 539 14.72 7.49 -15.94
C THR A 539 13.43 6.70 -16.03
N TYR A 540 12.58 7.04 -17.01
CA TYR A 540 11.36 6.28 -17.29
C TYR A 540 11.62 5.30 -18.43
N ASN A 541 11.48 4.01 -18.13
CA ASN A 541 11.54 2.91 -19.08
C ASN A 541 10.13 2.67 -19.63
N SER A 542 9.94 2.89 -20.93
CA SER A 542 8.62 2.80 -21.58
C SER A 542 8.19 1.39 -21.95
N GLU A 543 9.11 0.41 -21.97
CA GLU A 543 8.78 -0.99 -22.27
C GLU A 543 8.17 -1.67 -21.02
N TRP A 544 8.79 -1.41 -19.86
CA TRP A 544 8.34 -1.90 -18.55
C TRP A 544 7.44 -0.90 -17.81
N HIS A 545 7.15 0.24 -18.45
CA HIS A 545 6.24 1.27 -17.94
C HIS A 545 6.60 1.70 -16.51
N THR A 546 7.88 2.05 -16.28
CA THR A 546 8.43 2.15 -14.92
C THR A 546 9.57 3.16 -14.73
N MET A 547 9.68 3.71 -13.51
CA MET A 547 10.79 4.55 -13.05
C MET A 547 11.97 3.70 -12.57
N MET A 548 13.18 4.02 -13.02
CA MET A 548 14.44 3.44 -12.54
C MET A 548 15.30 4.53 -11.90
N GLY A 549 15.75 4.33 -10.66
CA GLY A 549 16.60 5.27 -9.92
C GLY A 549 18.07 4.84 -9.89
N PHE A 550 18.98 5.79 -10.09
CA PHE A 550 20.42 5.56 -10.10
C PHE A 550 21.17 6.44 -9.07
N PRO A 551 22.31 6.00 -8.50
CA PRO A 551 22.89 4.65 -8.61
C PRO A 551 21.95 3.57 -8.07
N SER A 552 21.98 2.41 -8.71
CA SER A 552 21.12 1.27 -8.42
C SER A 552 21.82 0.28 -7.49
N GLY A 553 21.02 -0.43 -6.71
CA GLY A 553 21.40 -1.53 -5.84
C GLY A 553 20.32 -2.61 -5.90
N PHE A 554 20.54 -3.76 -5.27
CA PHE A 554 19.53 -4.82 -5.06
C PHE A 554 18.69 -5.22 -6.30
N PHE A 555 19.27 -5.07 -7.49
CA PHE A 555 18.63 -5.33 -8.79
C PHE A 555 17.43 -4.42 -9.11
N THR A 556 17.28 -3.26 -8.48
CA THR A 556 16.18 -2.31 -8.74
C THR A 556 16.05 -1.95 -10.22
N ALA A 557 17.11 -1.51 -10.88
CA ALA A 557 17.04 -1.18 -12.31
C ALA A 557 16.89 -2.42 -13.24
N THR A 558 17.34 -3.60 -12.82
CA THR A 558 17.55 -4.76 -13.72
C THR A 558 16.49 -5.85 -13.59
N MET A 559 15.92 -6.02 -12.40
CA MET A 559 14.83 -6.95 -12.08
C MET A 559 13.56 -6.25 -11.59
N LEU A 560 13.55 -4.91 -11.47
CA LEU A 560 12.43 -4.09 -10.99
C LEU A 560 12.05 -4.43 -9.54
N THR A 561 13.10 -4.65 -8.73
CA THR A 561 13.06 -5.16 -7.35
C THR A 561 13.19 -4.02 -6.33
N ASP A 562 12.55 -4.17 -5.17
CA ASP A 562 12.65 -3.27 -4.01
C ASP A 562 12.19 -1.80 -4.23
N HIS A 563 11.44 -1.53 -5.31
CA HIS A 563 10.86 -0.20 -5.61
C HIS A 563 10.14 0.43 -4.39
N PRO A 564 9.27 -0.30 -3.64
CA PRO A 564 8.62 0.24 -2.44
C PRO A 564 9.59 0.71 -1.36
N PHE A 565 10.66 -0.05 -1.12
CA PHE A 565 11.59 0.20 -0.02
C PHE A 565 12.47 1.41 -0.32
N HIS A 566 13.08 1.43 -1.50
CA HIS A 566 13.96 2.50 -1.94
C HIS A 566 13.24 3.85 -1.95
N TRP A 567 11.97 3.89 -2.39
CA TRP A 567 11.23 5.15 -2.49
C TRP A 567 10.41 5.46 -1.25
N GLY A 568 10.01 4.49 -0.43
CA GLY A 568 9.38 4.73 0.87
C GLY A 568 10.23 5.63 1.77
N TYR A 569 11.55 5.41 1.77
CA TYR A 569 12.50 6.29 2.44
C TYR A 569 12.57 7.71 1.88
N LEU A 570 12.48 7.87 0.56
CA LEU A 570 12.52 9.18 -0.11
C LEU A 570 11.20 9.93 0.08
N VAL A 571 10.06 9.23 0.10
CA VAL A 571 8.75 9.79 0.42
C VAL A 571 8.69 10.19 1.90
N ASP A 572 9.32 9.46 2.83
CA ASP A 572 9.45 9.87 4.24
C ASP A 572 10.28 11.17 4.38
N GLY A 573 11.37 11.28 3.61
CA GLY A 573 12.14 12.52 3.47
C GLY A 573 11.29 13.68 2.95
N ALA A 574 10.56 13.47 1.85
CA ALA A 574 9.67 14.48 1.26
C ALA A 574 8.52 14.89 2.20
N ALA A 575 7.89 13.93 2.87
CA ALA A 575 6.84 14.17 3.88
C ALA A 575 7.38 15.01 5.04
N THR A 576 8.61 14.74 5.49
CA THR A 576 9.28 15.48 6.56
C THR A 576 9.63 16.90 6.14
N ILE A 577 10.03 17.12 4.89
CA ILE A 577 10.21 18.49 4.36
C ILE A 577 8.86 19.21 4.29
N ALA A 578 7.81 18.57 3.76
CA ALA A 578 6.48 19.16 3.62
C ALA A 578 5.85 19.58 4.96
N GLN A 579 6.23 18.94 6.08
CA GLN A 579 5.82 19.35 7.43
C GLN A 579 6.23 20.79 7.76
N PHE A 580 7.34 21.28 7.18
CA PHE A 580 7.95 22.57 7.51
C PHE A 580 8.07 23.53 6.31
N ASP A 581 8.03 23.03 5.07
CA ASP A 581 8.12 23.84 3.85
C ASP A 581 7.13 23.36 2.76
N LYS A 582 5.92 23.93 2.81
CA LYS A 582 4.89 23.74 1.77
C LYS A 582 5.21 24.45 0.44
N THR A 583 6.27 25.28 0.37
CA THR A 583 6.76 25.86 -0.90
C THR A 583 7.63 24.87 -1.64
N TRP A 584 8.59 24.24 -0.96
CA TRP A 584 9.36 23.14 -1.54
C TRP A 584 8.44 21.99 -1.99
N ALA A 585 7.45 21.63 -1.17
CA ALA A 585 6.49 20.58 -1.52
C ALA A 585 5.66 20.91 -2.78
N ARG A 586 5.28 22.18 -2.99
CA ARG A 586 4.65 22.64 -4.23
C ARG A 586 5.57 22.45 -5.44
N GLN A 587 6.84 22.84 -5.31
CA GLN A 587 7.81 22.90 -6.40
C GLN A 587 8.29 21.52 -6.86
N TYR A 588 8.55 20.61 -5.92
CA TYR A 588 9.14 19.29 -6.21
C TYR A 588 8.15 18.13 -6.08
N GLY A 589 6.95 18.38 -5.54
CA GLY A 589 6.00 17.32 -5.19
C GLY A 589 5.46 16.52 -6.37
N ALA A 590 5.41 17.08 -7.59
CA ALA A 590 5.03 16.34 -8.79
C ALA A 590 6.01 15.17 -9.09
N MET A 591 7.30 15.34 -8.80
CA MET A 591 8.30 14.28 -8.94
C MET A 591 8.21 13.24 -7.81
N VAL A 592 7.86 13.65 -6.58
CA VAL A 592 7.55 12.73 -5.46
C VAL A 592 6.32 11.88 -5.81
N ASN A 593 5.27 12.51 -6.32
CA ASN A 593 4.04 11.86 -6.77
C ASN A 593 4.28 10.93 -7.95
N LEU A 594 5.24 11.21 -8.84
CA LEU A 594 5.64 10.30 -9.92
C LEU A 594 6.23 9.00 -9.38
N LEU A 595 7.10 9.06 -8.36
CA LEU A 595 7.68 7.87 -7.73
C LEU A 595 6.61 7.04 -6.99
N ILE A 596 5.69 7.68 -6.28
CA ILE A 596 4.56 6.98 -5.64
C ILE A 596 3.73 6.23 -6.68
N ARG A 597 3.44 6.87 -7.83
CA ARG A 597 2.60 6.28 -8.90
C ARG A 597 3.21 5.11 -9.65
N ASP A 598 4.53 4.91 -9.56
CA ASP A 598 5.15 3.71 -10.13
C ASP A 598 4.90 2.45 -9.28
N ILE A 599 4.82 2.58 -7.95
CA ILE A 599 4.45 1.48 -7.04
C ILE A 599 2.94 1.28 -7.02
N CYS A 600 2.20 2.38 -6.87
CA CYS A 600 0.75 2.42 -6.70
C CYS A 600 0.16 3.62 -7.47
N ASN A 601 -0.35 3.36 -8.67
CA ASN A 601 -0.92 4.40 -9.53
C ASN A 601 -2.37 4.72 -9.12
N TYR A 602 -2.53 5.54 -8.08
CA TYR A 602 -3.83 6.08 -7.63
C TYR A 602 -4.58 6.92 -8.69
N LYS A 603 -3.98 7.19 -9.86
CA LYS A 603 -4.67 7.78 -11.03
C LYS A 603 -5.17 6.73 -12.03
N TYR A 604 -5.01 5.43 -11.77
CA TYR A 604 -5.42 4.37 -12.71
C TYR A 604 -6.95 4.31 -12.88
N PRO A 605 -7.50 4.10 -14.09
CA PRO A 605 -6.86 4.12 -15.40
C PRO A 605 -6.82 5.52 -16.06
N GLN A 606 -7.30 6.55 -15.36
CA GLN A 606 -7.49 7.92 -15.90
C GLN A 606 -6.17 8.59 -16.32
N GLY A 607 -5.06 8.30 -15.65
CA GLY A 607 -3.72 8.80 -15.97
C GLY A 607 -3.11 8.31 -17.30
N SER A 608 -3.85 7.54 -18.10
CA SER A 608 -3.39 6.98 -19.40
C SER A 608 -3.11 8.02 -20.50
N ALA A 609 -3.34 9.31 -20.24
CA ALA A 609 -2.97 10.43 -21.10
C ALA A 609 -1.65 11.16 -20.68
N GLU A 610 -1.04 10.78 -19.55
CA GLU A 610 0.26 11.34 -19.14
C GLU A 610 1.43 10.72 -19.94
N PRO A 611 2.58 11.42 -20.10
CA PRO A 611 3.77 10.87 -20.77
C PRO A 611 4.38 9.64 -20.10
N THR A 612 4.04 9.41 -18.83
CA THR A 612 4.45 8.28 -18.00
C THR A 612 3.19 7.57 -17.52
N ILE A 613 3.00 6.32 -17.93
CA ILE A 613 1.87 5.49 -17.52
C ILE A 613 2.38 4.31 -16.68
N PHE A 614 1.59 3.90 -15.69
CA PHE A 614 1.98 2.90 -14.70
C PHE A 614 0.81 1.93 -14.43
N PRO A 615 1.09 0.67 -14.09
CA PRO A 615 0.05 -0.26 -13.64
C PRO A 615 -0.60 0.23 -12.34
N HIS A 616 -1.78 -0.29 -11.99
CA HIS A 616 -2.47 0.11 -10.75
C HIS A 616 -1.60 -0.18 -9.51
N PHE A 617 -0.99 -1.37 -9.47
CA PHE A 617 0.02 -1.78 -8.50
C PHE A 617 1.17 -2.51 -9.19
N ARG A 618 2.41 -2.30 -8.70
CA ARG A 618 3.64 -2.97 -9.16
C ARG A 618 4.22 -4.00 -8.19
N SER A 619 4.04 -3.77 -6.89
CA SER A 619 4.72 -4.51 -5.81
C SER A 619 3.77 -4.76 -4.64
N PHE A 620 2.48 -4.94 -4.97
CA PHE A 620 1.40 -5.10 -4.01
C PHE A 620 0.26 -5.86 -4.68
N ASP A 621 -0.14 -6.97 -4.07
CA ASP A 621 -1.29 -7.76 -4.48
C ASP A 621 -2.48 -7.40 -3.58
N PRO A 622 -3.49 -6.67 -4.09
CA PRO A 622 -4.60 -6.21 -3.28
C PRO A 622 -5.55 -7.33 -2.84
N TYR A 623 -5.54 -8.50 -3.49
CA TYR A 623 -6.44 -9.62 -3.15
C TYR A 623 -5.87 -10.53 -2.08
N SER A 624 -4.57 -10.78 -2.04
CA SER A 624 -3.98 -11.36 -0.84
C SER A 624 -3.66 -10.33 0.25
N GLY A 625 -3.59 -9.05 -0.09
CA GLY A 625 -3.35 -7.97 0.86
C GLY A 625 -1.92 -7.97 1.41
N LEU A 626 -0.94 -8.24 0.53
CA LEU A 626 0.48 -8.35 0.86
C LEU A 626 1.32 -7.71 -0.25
N SER A 627 2.43 -7.08 0.11
CA SER A 627 3.43 -6.57 -0.83
C SER A 627 4.26 -7.68 -1.49
N SER A 628 5.13 -7.29 -2.43
CA SER A 628 6.07 -8.20 -3.08
C SER A 628 7.31 -7.45 -3.58
N VAL A 629 8.48 -7.92 -3.17
CA VAL A 629 9.78 -7.27 -3.45
C VAL A 629 10.30 -7.56 -4.85
N LEU A 630 10.10 -8.78 -5.36
CA LEU A 630 10.63 -9.22 -6.65
C LEU A 630 9.77 -8.75 -7.83
N GLY A 631 10.25 -7.77 -8.60
CA GLY A 631 9.60 -7.39 -9.85
C GLY A 631 9.54 -8.55 -10.86
N MET A 632 10.72 -9.11 -11.17
CA MET A 632 10.90 -10.26 -12.06
C MET A 632 11.22 -11.53 -11.24
N PRO A 633 10.24 -12.44 -11.04
CA PRO A 633 10.47 -13.66 -10.27
C PRO A 633 11.39 -14.64 -11.04
N TYR A 634 12.46 -15.06 -10.36
CA TYR A 634 13.39 -16.11 -10.81
C TYR A 634 13.32 -17.37 -9.93
N SER A 635 12.41 -17.41 -8.95
CA SER A 635 12.24 -18.48 -7.97
C SER A 635 11.11 -19.44 -8.37
N PRO A 636 11.27 -20.77 -8.22
CA PRO A 636 10.18 -21.74 -8.42
C PRO A 636 8.99 -21.50 -7.49
N ASP A 637 9.22 -20.84 -6.36
CA ASP A 637 8.21 -20.46 -5.36
C ASP A 637 7.50 -19.12 -5.66
N ASN A 638 7.71 -18.58 -6.87
CA ASN A 638 7.11 -17.34 -7.38
C ASN A 638 7.66 -16.07 -6.70
N VAL A 639 6.86 -15.00 -6.60
CA VAL A 639 7.16 -13.76 -5.87
C VAL A 639 7.18 -13.94 -4.35
N ASN A 640 7.81 -13.01 -3.62
CA ASN A 640 7.88 -12.99 -2.15
C ASN A 640 7.90 -11.59 -1.53
N GLU A 641 7.64 -11.57 -0.22
CA GLU A 641 7.88 -10.45 0.69
C GLU A 641 8.92 -10.85 1.77
N GLU A 642 9.80 -9.92 2.19
CA GLU A 642 10.83 -10.10 3.24
C GLU A 642 10.84 -8.96 4.27
N ASP A 643 10.96 -7.70 3.80
CA ASP A 643 11.07 -6.51 4.64
C ASP A 643 9.76 -5.72 4.59
N SER A 644 8.72 -6.37 5.11
CA SER A 644 7.37 -5.82 5.18
C SER A 644 7.28 -4.49 5.96
N ALA A 645 8.24 -4.23 6.85
CA ALA A 645 8.31 -2.97 7.59
C ALA A 645 8.81 -1.81 6.71
N GLU A 646 9.62 -2.05 5.68
CA GLU A 646 9.93 -1.07 4.65
C GLU A 646 8.74 -0.74 3.74
N PHE A 647 7.85 -1.71 3.44
CA PHE A 647 6.58 -1.40 2.76
C PHE A 647 5.62 -0.60 3.67
N MET A 648 5.50 -0.95 4.94
CA MET A 648 4.72 -0.17 5.90
C MET A 648 5.29 1.24 6.11
N ASN A 649 6.62 1.41 5.99
CA ASN A 649 7.27 2.72 5.96
C ASN A 649 6.91 3.54 4.71
N LEU A 650 6.77 2.94 3.53
CA LEU A 650 6.20 3.61 2.36
C LEU A 650 4.76 4.05 2.62
N ALA A 651 3.90 3.15 3.12
CA ALA A 651 2.48 3.43 3.31
C ALA A 651 2.22 4.60 4.28
N GLN A 652 2.91 4.62 5.43
CA GLN A 652 2.84 5.75 6.37
C GLN A 652 3.44 7.04 5.78
N ALA A 653 4.50 6.94 4.95
CA ALA A 653 5.12 8.09 4.32
C ALA A 653 4.20 8.74 3.27
N ILE A 654 3.49 7.94 2.46
CA ILE A 654 2.47 8.43 1.51
C ILE A 654 1.35 9.15 2.28
N ALA A 655 0.87 8.58 3.39
CA ALA A 655 -0.16 9.20 4.23
C ALA A 655 0.32 10.52 4.87
N LEU A 656 1.54 10.56 5.43
CA LEU A 656 2.13 11.79 5.98
C LEU A 656 2.40 12.84 4.89
N TRP A 657 2.81 12.44 3.69
CA TRP A 657 2.97 13.33 2.53
C TRP A 657 1.61 13.96 2.14
N GLY A 658 0.56 13.16 2.02
CA GLY A 658 -0.81 13.64 1.77
C GLY A 658 -1.39 14.54 2.87
N LEU A 659 -1.01 14.30 4.14
CA LEU A 659 -1.39 15.17 5.27
C LEU A 659 -0.63 16.50 5.23
N ASN A 660 0.69 16.46 5.05
CA ASN A 660 1.54 17.65 5.12
C ASN A 660 1.35 18.56 3.90
N THR A 661 0.96 18.01 2.75
CA THR A 661 0.64 18.75 1.53
C THR A 661 -0.80 19.31 1.49
N GLN A 662 -1.62 19.11 2.53
CA GLN A 662 -2.95 19.73 2.59
C GLN A 662 -2.87 21.26 2.43
N GLY A 663 -3.69 21.80 1.53
CA GLY A 663 -3.74 23.23 1.20
C GLY A 663 -2.77 23.69 0.10
N ILE A 664 -2.08 22.78 -0.61
CA ILE A 664 -1.32 23.14 -1.82
C ILE A 664 -1.78 22.37 -3.07
N THR A 665 -1.41 22.91 -4.23
CA THR A 665 -1.38 22.24 -5.53
C THR A 665 0.08 22.01 -5.90
N PHE A 666 0.39 20.93 -6.62
CA PHE A 666 1.75 20.62 -7.07
C PHE A 666 2.04 21.30 -8.42
N GLU A 667 3.27 21.80 -8.61
CA GLU A 667 3.71 22.35 -9.90
C GLU A 667 3.88 21.21 -10.91
N GLY A 668 2.99 21.13 -11.91
CA GLY A 668 3.04 20.11 -12.96
C GLY A 668 2.28 18.81 -12.67
N ASP A 669 1.51 18.73 -11.57
CA ASP A 669 0.69 17.57 -11.24
C ASP A 669 -0.63 17.98 -10.56
N ASP A 670 -1.75 17.40 -10.99
CA ASP A 670 -3.10 17.68 -10.52
C ASP A 670 -3.57 16.79 -9.36
N THR A 671 -2.72 15.86 -8.90
CA THR A 671 -2.95 15.00 -7.71
C THR A 671 -3.44 15.80 -6.49
N LEU A 672 -4.57 15.37 -5.92
CA LEU A 672 -5.09 15.95 -4.68
C LEU A 672 -4.38 15.35 -3.45
N PRO A 673 -3.94 16.17 -2.47
CA PRO A 673 -3.39 15.70 -1.20
C PRO A 673 -4.27 14.69 -0.45
N GLN A 674 -5.61 14.79 -0.56
CA GLN A 674 -6.54 13.83 0.07
C GLN A 674 -6.45 12.43 -0.56
N THR A 675 -6.26 12.31 -1.88
CA THR A 675 -6.06 11.03 -2.57
C THR A 675 -4.80 10.33 -2.08
N LEU A 676 -3.73 11.09 -1.80
CA LEU A 676 -2.50 10.56 -1.21
C LEU A 676 -2.74 10.07 0.23
N VAL A 677 -3.54 10.78 1.05
CA VAL A 677 -3.94 10.27 2.37
C VAL A 677 -4.69 8.94 2.25
N GLU A 678 -5.71 8.87 1.40
CA GLU A 678 -6.52 7.66 1.20
C GLU A 678 -5.69 6.49 0.66
N THR A 679 -4.78 6.74 -0.29
CA THR A 679 -3.83 5.73 -0.82
C THR A 679 -2.92 5.18 0.28
N GLY A 680 -2.32 6.06 1.08
CA GLY A 680 -1.41 5.65 2.17
C GLY A 680 -2.13 4.87 3.27
N LEU A 681 -3.34 5.30 3.64
CA LEU A 681 -4.17 4.58 4.61
C LEU A 681 -4.61 3.22 4.08
N TYR A 682 -5.01 3.12 2.80
CA TYR A 682 -5.38 1.86 2.15
C TYR A 682 -4.25 0.83 2.20
N LEU A 683 -3.06 1.22 1.73
CA LEU A 683 -1.88 0.35 1.76
C LEU A 683 -1.55 -0.08 3.20
N TYR A 684 -1.55 0.86 4.14
CA TYR A 684 -1.20 0.60 5.54
C TYR A 684 -2.15 -0.39 6.21
N THR A 685 -3.47 -0.19 6.11
CA THR A 685 -4.45 -1.08 6.76
C THR A 685 -4.54 -2.45 6.11
N THR A 686 -4.36 -2.52 4.79
CA THR A 686 -4.46 -3.79 4.06
C THR A 686 -3.23 -4.65 4.30
N GLU A 687 -2.04 -4.05 4.19
CA GLU A 687 -0.77 -4.72 4.51
C GLU A 687 -0.74 -5.16 5.99
N GLU A 688 -1.19 -4.32 6.95
CA GLU A 688 -1.34 -4.75 8.35
C GLU A 688 -2.17 -6.05 8.49
N GLN A 689 -3.21 -6.25 7.67
CA GLN A 689 -3.96 -7.50 7.69
C GLN A 689 -3.16 -8.66 7.08
N GLY A 690 -2.48 -8.47 5.95
CA GLY A 690 -1.59 -9.48 5.38
C GLY A 690 -0.50 -9.92 6.36
N LEU A 691 0.27 -8.98 6.89
CA LEU A 691 1.39 -9.26 7.81
C LEU A 691 0.93 -9.98 9.08
N ASN A 692 -0.19 -9.58 9.67
CA ASN A 692 -0.73 -10.23 10.87
C ASN A 692 -1.33 -11.63 10.61
N HIS A 693 -1.46 -12.07 9.36
CA HIS A 693 -1.78 -13.46 9.00
C HIS A 693 -0.55 -14.23 8.50
N TYR A 694 0.33 -13.60 7.72
CA TYR A 694 1.36 -14.29 6.92
C TYR A 694 2.76 -14.22 7.51
N HIS A 695 3.22 -13.02 7.91
CA HIS A 695 4.55 -12.85 8.52
C HIS A 695 4.51 -13.11 10.03
N PHE A 696 3.48 -12.61 10.72
CA PHE A 696 3.27 -12.78 12.15
C PHE A 696 2.08 -13.69 12.44
N ASN A 697 2.25 -14.65 13.35
CA ASN A 697 1.20 -15.57 13.76
C ASN A 697 0.21 -14.94 14.77
N GLN A 698 -0.30 -13.73 14.46
CA GLN A 698 -1.29 -13.04 15.31
C GLN A 698 -2.72 -13.56 15.09
N ASN A 699 -2.99 -14.21 13.95
CA ASN A 699 -4.29 -14.81 13.62
C ASN A 699 -4.16 -16.35 13.47
N PRO A 700 -3.81 -17.11 14.53
CA PRO A 700 -3.48 -18.54 14.43
C PRO A 700 -4.63 -19.43 13.96
N ALA A 701 -5.89 -18.99 14.11
CA ALA A 701 -7.07 -19.67 13.58
C ALA A 701 -7.14 -19.72 12.04
N SER A 702 -6.29 -18.97 11.34
CA SER A 702 -6.24 -18.89 9.86
C SER A 702 -5.63 -20.11 9.16
N GLY A 703 -4.93 -20.99 9.88
CA GLY A 703 -4.21 -22.14 9.31
C GLY A 703 -2.87 -21.81 8.63
N VAL A 704 -2.44 -20.54 8.62
CA VAL A 704 -1.16 -20.12 8.02
C VAL A 704 0.05 -20.69 8.77
N PHE A 705 -0.05 -20.84 10.08
CA PHE A 705 1.02 -21.38 10.93
C PHE A 705 0.59 -22.73 11.55
N PRO A 706 1.48 -23.74 11.64
CA PRO A 706 1.16 -24.98 12.35
C PRO A 706 0.90 -24.73 13.84
N THR A 707 -0.09 -25.41 14.41
CA THR A 707 -0.36 -25.36 15.86
C THR A 707 0.84 -25.90 16.62
N GLY A 708 1.45 -25.08 17.47
CA GLY A 708 2.65 -25.47 18.24
C GLY A 708 3.92 -25.60 17.41
N TRP A 709 4.05 -24.84 16.31
CA TRP A 709 5.28 -24.83 15.50
C TRP A 709 6.48 -24.39 16.35
N ALA A 710 7.47 -25.28 16.47
CA ALA A 710 8.63 -25.10 17.33
C ALA A 710 9.81 -25.95 16.85
N ASN A 711 11.02 -25.57 17.27
CA ASN A 711 12.23 -26.34 17.02
C ASN A 711 12.34 -27.52 18.00
N SER A 712 12.20 -28.76 17.51
CA SER A 712 12.29 -29.96 18.36
C SER A 712 13.65 -30.15 19.04
N SER A 713 14.73 -29.58 18.49
CA SER A 713 16.10 -29.70 19.02
C SER A 713 16.50 -28.61 20.01
N THR A 714 15.83 -27.45 20.01
CA THR A 714 16.18 -26.28 20.85
C THR A 714 15.04 -25.71 21.67
N GLY A 715 13.80 -26.22 21.53
CA GLY A 715 12.62 -25.77 22.28
C GLY A 715 12.11 -24.37 21.93
N GLN A 716 12.66 -23.75 20.88
CA GLN A 716 12.28 -22.43 20.38
C GLN A 716 10.89 -22.47 19.73
N ASN A 717 9.95 -21.63 20.18
CA ASN A 717 8.65 -21.47 19.52
C ASN A 717 8.79 -20.59 18.26
N TYR A 718 7.99 -20.88 17.24
CA TYR A 718 7.94 -20.13 15.98
C TYR A 718 6.63 -19.36 15.85
N LEU A 719 6.75 -18.05 15.93
CA LEU A 719 5.66 -17.07 15.95
C LEU A 719 5.67 -16.15 14.73
N LEU A 720 6.75 -16.16 13.95
CA LEU A 720 6.87 -15.41 12.69
C LEU A 720 7.69 -16.15 11.62
N VAL A 721 7.65 -15.63 10.39
CA VAL A 721 8.56 -15.99 9.28
C VAL A 721 9.33 -14.76 8.79
N GLY A 722 10.49 -14.99 8.18
CA GLY A 722 11.30 -13.94 7.58
C GLY A 722 10.80 -13.57 6.19
N ASN A 723 10.47 -14.59 5.37
CA ASN A 723 9.95 -14.44 4.01
C ASN A 723 8.59 -15.12 3.83
N VAL A 724 7.70 -14.49 3.05
CA VAL A 724 6.44 -15.08 2.57
C VAL A 724 6.48 -15.13 1.05
N TRP A 725 6.60 -16.33 0.47
CA TRP A 725 6.50 -16.55 -0.97
C TRP A 725 5.07 -16.94 -1.39
N GLY A 726 4.80 -16.94 -2.69
CA GLY A 726 3.64 -17.67 -3.22
C GLY A 726 3.70 -19.18 -2.91
N GLY A 727 4.89 -19.79 -3.01
CA GLY A 727 5.09 -21.23 -2.92
C GLY A 727 5.50 -21.81 -1.55
N LYS A 728 6.01 -20.97 -0.63
CA LYS A 728 6.51 -21.37 0.72
C LYS A 728 6.54 -20.20 1.72
N LEU A 729 6.64 -20.51 3.00
CA LEU A 729 6.88 -19.54 4.08
C LEU A 729 8.21 -19.86 4.75
N ASP A 730 9.20 -18.96 4.75
CA ASP A 730 10.56 -19.27 5.21
C ASP A 730 10.96 -18.52 6.46
N ARG A 731 11.62 -19.21 7.38
CA ARG A 731 12.33 -18.58 8.49
C ARG A 731 13.77 -18.22 8.15
N SER A 732 13.97 -17.67 6.96
CA SER A 732 15.26 -17.14 6.49
C SER A 732 15.15 -15.69 5.99
N THR A 733 16.29 -15.02 5.84
CA THR A 733 16.43 -13.78 5.06
C THR A 733 17.60 -13.88 4.09
N TYR A 734 17.63 -13.06 3.04
CA TYR A 734 18.71 -13.04 2.03
C TYR A 734 20.12 -12.87 2.64
N PHE A 735 20.23 -12.22 3.80
CA PHE A 735 21.50 -11.97 4.50
C PHE A 735 21.85 -13.00 5.59
N CYS A 736 20.94 -13.89 6.01
CA CYS A 736 21.24 -14.98 6.96
C CYS A 736 20.96 -16.40 6.44
N ALA A 737 20.56 -16.59 5.18
CA ALA A 737 20.20 -17.86 4.52
C ALA A 737 21.19 -19.06 4.62
N ARG A 738 22.35 -18.92 5.29
CA ARG A 738 23.32 -20.00 5.56
C ARG A 738 23.36 -20.44 7.04
N GLN A 739 22.54 -19.86 7.91
CA GLN A 739 22.42 -20.19 9.33
C GLN A 739 20.96 -20.08 9.79
N PRO A 740 20.56 -20.69 10.92
CA PRO A 740 19.22 -20.50 11.47
C PRO A 740 18.98 -19.03 11.84
N CYS A 741 18.08 -18.37 11.13
CA CYS A 741 17.73 -16.98 11.40
C CYS A 741 16.80 -16.91 12.63
N TYR A 742 17.17 -16.04 13.58
CA TYR A 742 16.46 -15.83 14.84
C TYR A 742 15.97 -14.37 14.89
N TYR A 743 16.74 -13.49 15.54
CA TYR A 743 16.45 -12.06 15.56
C TYR A 743 16.48 -11.40 14.17
N GLN A 744 17.12 -12.01 13.16
CA GLN A 744 17.16 -11.48 11.81
C GLN A 744 15.77 -11.44 11.14
N ASN A 745 14.97 -12.51 11.31
CA ASN A 745 13.61 -12.56 10.76
C ASN A 745 12.70 -11.49 11.39
N LEU A 746 12.91 -11.22 12.69
CA LEU A 746 12.21 -10.15 13.41
C LEU A 746 12.77 -8.77 13.03
N ALA A 747 14.08 -8.64 12.78
CA ALA A 747 14.72 -7.37 12.46
C ALA A 747 14.32 -6.84 11.08
N SER A 748 14.30 -7.69 10.03
CA SER A 748 13.77 -7.29 8.71
C SER A 748 12.31 -6.85 8.85
N ASN A 749 11.46 -7.71 9.38
CA ASN A 749 10.03 -7.43 9.55
C ASN A 749 9.69 -6.35 10.62
N THR A 750 10.66 -5.56 11.10
CA THR A 750 10.42 -4.41 11.99
C THR A 750 11.23 -3.15 11.67
N LEU A 751 12.17 -3.16 10.72
CA LEU A 751 12.95 -1.96 10.37
C LEU A 751 12.27 -1.16 9.23
N PRO A 752 12.24 0.19 9.27
CA PRO A 752 12.53 1.07 10.40
C PRO A 752 11.37 1.14 11.41
N VAL A 753 11.67 1.08 12.72
CA VAL A 753 10.65 1.39 13.74
C VAL A 753 10.49 2.91 13.86
N SER A 754 9.29 3.43 13.65
CA SER A 754 8.95 4.84 13.81
C SER A 754 7.54 5.01 14.41
N ALA A 755 7.05 6.25 14.54
CA ALA A 755 5.66 6.52 14.92
C ALA A 755 4.65 6.22 13.79
N GLY A 756 5.11 5.76 12.62
CA GLY A 756 4.30 5.03 11.66
C GLY A 756 4.18 3.53 11.96
N SER A 757 5.04 2.94 12.82
CA SER A 757 5.12 1.49 13.03
C SER A 757 4.21 0.97 14.16
N PHE A 758 3.11 1.68 14.49
CA PHE A 758 2.21 1.31 15.60
C PHE A 758 1.48 -0.03 15.39
N TYR A 759 1.26 -0.46 14.15
CA TYR A 759 0.72 -1.79 13.80
C TYR A 759 1.43 -2.95 14.51
N LEU A 760 2.75 -2.84 14.74
CA LEU A 760 3.57 -3.83 15.44
C LEU A 760 3.21 -3.99 16.93
N GLY A 761 2.52 -3.02 17.54
CA GLY A 761 2.41 -2.88 18.99
C GLY A 761 1.02 -2.99 19.61
N PHE A 762 -0.03 -3.28 18.82
CA PHE A 762 -1.41 -3.40 19.33
C PHE A 762 -1.67 -4.69 20.12
N GLU A 763 -0.76 -5.67 20.04
CA GLU A 763 -0.78 -6.92 20.82
C GLU A 763 0.52 -7.05 21.63
N PRO A 764 0.69 -6.35 22.77
CA PRO A 764 1.96 -6.29 23.50
C PRO A 764 2.45 -7.66 24.01
N ASP A 765 1.53 -8.58 24.31
CA ASP A 765 1.88 -9.98 24.62
C ASP A 765 2.52 -10.70 23.43
N PHE A 766 2.07 -10.44 22.20
CA PHE A 766 2.71 -10.98 21.00
C PHE A 766 4.10 -10.40 20.81
N VAL A 767 4.28 -9.09 21.00
CA VAL A 767 5.61 -8.43 20.95
C VAL A 767 6.58 -9.07 21.94
N ASN A 768 6.17 -9.24 23.19
CA ASN A 768 6.99 -9.86 24.22
C ASN A 768 7.34 -11.31 23.88
N ARG A 769 6.39 -12.10 23.38
CA ARG A 769 6.63 -13.50 23.00
C ARG A 769 7.49 -13.63 21.74
N ALA A 770 7.27 -12.83 20.71
CA ALA A 770 8.10 -12.80 19.50
C ALA A 770 9.55 -12.40 19.82
N TYR A 771 9.76 -11.44 20.73
CA TYR A 771 11.10 -11.04 21.17
C TYR A 771 11.79 -12.13 22.01
N ILE A 772 11.06 -12.74 22.95
CA ILE A 772 11.65 -13.64 23.96
C ILE A 772 11.76 -15.08 23.45
N GLU A 773 10.67 -15.63 22.92
CA GLU A 773 10.57 -17.04 22.52
C GLU A 773 11.18 -17.26 21.12
N ASP A 774 10.85 -16.40 20.16
CA ASP A 774 11.22 -16.58 18.75
C ASP A 774 12.62 -15.99 18.47
N ALA A 775 12.82 -14.68 18.68
CA ALA A 775 14.12 -14.03 18.49
C ALA A 775 15.20 -14.39 19.54
N LYS A 776 14.85 -15.24 20.53
CA LYS A 776 15.70 -15.70 21.64
C LYS A 776 16.21 -14.59 22.57
N ASN A 777 15.38 -13.58 22.83
CA ASN A 777 15.66 -12.47 23.76
C ASN A 777 16.99 -11.74 23.45
N PRO A 778 17.14 -11.19 22.23
CA PRO A 778 18.39 -10.59 21.77
C PRO A 778 18.71 -9.29 22.53
N CYS A 779 19.91 -8.72 22.30
CA CYS A 779 20.30 -7.39 22.80
C CYS A 779 20.27 -7.23 24.34
N SER A 780 20.18 -8.34 25.07
CA SER A 780 19.93 -8.40 26.52
C SER A 780 21.18 -8.18 27.40
N GLY A 781 22.32 -7.95 26.74
CA GLY A 781 23.67 -7.92 27.30
C GLY A 781 24.55 -9.09 26.82
N ASP A 782 23.97 -10.13 26.22
CA ASP A 782 24.71 -11.27 25.66
C ASP A 782 25.21 -10.98 24.23
N SER A 783 26.53 -10.93 24.05
CA SER A 783 27.17 -10.67 22.75
C SER A 783 27.04 -11.82 21.75
N SER A 784 26.65 -13.02 22.19
CA SER A 784 26.38 -14.16 21.29
C SER A 784 25.03 -14.05 20.57
N ASN A 785 24.12 -13.19 21.04
CA ASN A 785 22.79 -13.00 20.45
C ASN A 785 22.40 -11.50 20.36
N SER A 786 23.25 -10.65 19.77
CA SER A 786 23.00 -9.20 19.68
C SER A 786 23.49 -8.55 18.38
N ALA A 787 22.56 -8.19 17.50
CA ALA A 787 22.73 -7.25 16.38
C ALA A 787 21.39 -6.53 16.08
N TYR A 788 21.37 -5.49 15.26
CA TYR A 788 20.17 -4.66 14.95
C TYR A 788 19.46 -4.10 16.20
N CYS A 789 20.21 -3.86 17.27
CA CYS A 789 19.66 -3.54 18.58
C CYS A 789 19.04 -2.15 18.69
N GLY A 790 19.16 -1.28 17.68
CA GLY A 790 18.36 -0.06 17.60
C GLY A 790 16.89 -0.42 17.33
N THR A 791 16.63 -0.96 16.14
CA THR A 791 15.32 -1.50 15.73
C THR A 791 14.73 -2.44 16.76
N LEU A 792 15.46 -3.47 17.18
CA LEU A 792 14.91 -4.52 18.04
C LEU A 792 14.52 -4.02 19.44
N LEU A 793 15.25 -3.08 20.03
CA LEU A 793 14.86 -2.48 21.31
C LEU A 793 13.71 -1.47 21.16
N LYS A 794 13.57 -0.82 20.00
CA LYS A 794 12.38 -0.02 19.68
C LYS A 794 11.15 -0.91 19.51
N TYR A 795 11.26 -2.08 18.85
CA TYR A 795 10.18 -3.07 18.79
C TYR A 795 9.81 -3.59 20.19
N LEU A 796 10.79 -4.04 20.99
CA LEU A 796 10.54 -4.52 22.36
C LEU A 796 9.79 -3.47 23.20
N ALA A 797 10.07 -2.18 23.03
CA ALA A 797 9.43 -1.13 23.81
C ALA A 797 7.90 -1.00 23.60
N LEU A 798 7.34 -1.56 22.53
CA LEU A 798 5.90 -1.65 22.34
C LEU A 798 5.26 -2.68 23.32
N GLY A 799 5.99 -3.77 23.62
CA GLY A 799 5.57 -4.85 24.52
C GLY A 799 6.05 -4.68 25.97
N ASP A 800 7.26 -4.17 26.19
CA ASP A 800 7.86 -3.87 27.50
C ASP A 800 8.95 -2.79 27.38
N ALA A 801 8.54 -1.52 27.45
CA ALA A 801 9.44 -0.37 27.47
C ALA A 801 10.37 -0.32 28.69
N THR A 802 10.03 -0.99 29.81
CA THR A 802 10.88 -1.03 31.00
C THR A 802 12.07 -1.97 30.77
N LYS A 803 11.83 -3.16 30.21
CA LYS A 803 12.88 -4.10 29.83
C LYS A 803 13.70 -3.60 28.65
N ALA A 804 13.08 -2.94 27.66
CA ALA A 804 13.81 -2.26 26.59
C ALA A 804 14.77 -1.19 27.13
N SER A 805 14.35 -0.40 28.14
CA SER A 805 15.20 0.59 28.81
C SER A 805 16.39 -0.05 29.55
N GLN A 806 16.18 -1.18 30.24
CA GLN A 806 17.27 -1.95 30.87
C GLN A 806 18.28 -2.50 29.85
N TYR A 807 17.79 -3.04 28.73
CA TYR A 807 18.64 -3.60 27.67
C TYR A 807 19.36 -2.51 26.87
N TYR A 808 18.74 -1.34 26.66
CA TYR A 808 19.40 -0.16 26.13
C TYR A 808 20.60 0.23 26.98
N THR A 809 20.44 0.32 28.30
CA THR A 809 21.54 0.69 29.20
C THR A 809 22.70 -0.30 29.11
N ARG A 810 22.43 -1.60 29.16
CA ARG A 810 23.46 -2.63 28.99
C ARG A 810 24.17 -2.53 27.64
N TYR A 811 23.42 -2.51 26.54
CA TYR A 811 23.99 -2.65 25.22
C TYR A 811 24.64 -1.36 24.69
N PHE A 812 24.03 -0.19 24.94
CA PHE A 812 24.46 1.08 24.36
C PHE A 812 25.18 2.03 25.33
N ASP A 813 24.94 1.97 26.64
CA ASP A 813 25.64 2.81 27.62
C ASP A 813 26.81 2.05 28.27
N GLU A 814 26.59 0.84 28.80
CA GLU A 814 27.61 0.04 29.51
C GLU A 814 28.61 -0.64 28.56
N GLN A 815 28.11 -1.33 27.52
CA GLN A 815 28.95 -1.99 26.50
C GLN A 815 29.39 -1.05 25.37
N ALA A 816 28.93 0.21 25.38
CA ALA A 816 29.29 1.26 24.44
C ALA A 816 29.07 0.96 22.94
N ASN A 817 28.25 -0.03 22.57
CA ASN A 817 28.02 -0.41 21.17
C ASN A 817 27.46 0.76 20.32
N THR A 818 27.59 0.63 18.99
CA THR A 818 27.03 1.54 17.99
C THR A 818 25.66 1.06 17.52
N PRO A 819 24.68 1.95 17.32
CA PRO A 819 23.45 1.63 16.57
C PRO A 819 23.75 1.14 15.16
N ASP A 820 22.80 0.41 14.59
CA ASP A 820 22.75 0.08 13.17
C ASP A 820 22.60 1.36 12.28
N PRO A 821 22.94 1.32 10.98
CA PRO A 821 23.10 2.54 10.18
C PRO A 821 21.84 3.41 10.03
N GLY A 822 20.65 2.82 10.07
CA GLY A 822 19.37 3.55 10.06
C GLY A 822 19.02 4.20 11.41
N GLU A 823 19.66 3.79 12.51
CA GLU A 823 19.29 4.20 13.86
C GLU A 823 20.31 5.06 14.59
N SER A 824 19.86 5.76 15.63
CA SER A 824 20.69 6.66 16.42
C SER A 824 20.38 6.57 17.92
N LYS A 825 21.39 6.77 18.78
CA LYS A 825 21.19 6.79 20.24
C LYS A 825 20.07 7.74 20.68
N PRO A 826 19.94 8.99 20.18
CA PRO A 826 18.79 9.83 20.52
C PRO A 826 17.45 9.26 20.00
N SER A 827 17.37 8.66 18.80
CA SER A 827 16.15 8.00 18.29
C SER A 827 15.69 6.87 19.20
N ILE A 828 16.59 5.91 19.48
CA ILE A 828 16.29 4.71 20.28
C ILE A 828 15.92 5.12 21.71
N TYR A 829 16.70 6.01 22.33
CA TYR A 829 16.48 6.46 23.70
C TYR A 829 15.16 7.23 23.84
N TYR A 830 14.90 8.16 22.92
CA TYR A 830 13.64 8.92 22.85
C TYR A 830 12.43 7.98 22.76
N TRP A 831 12.48 7.01 21.84
CA TRP A 831 11.38 6.08 21.63
C TRP A 831 11.07 5.24 22.88
N ILE A 832 12.09 4.58 23.42
CA ILE A 832 11.95 3.69 24.58
C ILE A 832 11.42 4.45 25.81
N HIS A 833 12.00 5.61 26.12
CA HIS A 833 11.64 6.34 27.34
C HIS A 833 10.29 7.08 27.23
N ASN A 834 9.88 7.53 26.04
CA ASN A 834 8.52 8.02 25.86
C ASN A 834 7.47 6.90 25.98
N LEU A 835 7.66 5.74 25.34
CA LEU A 835 6.74 4.61 25.51
C LEU A 835 6.66 4.12 26.97
N LYS A 836 7.77 4.17 27.72
CA LYS A 836 7.79 3.87 29.16
C LYS A 836 6.93 4.82 30.00
N ALA A 837 6.75 6.07 29.56
CA ALA A 837 5.92 7.07 30.23
C ALA A 837 4.49 7.17 29.67
N LEU A 838 4.24 6.64 28.46
CA LEU A 838 2.93 6.60 27.79
C LEU A 838 2.15 5.31 28.06
N GLY A 839 2.85 4.18 28.23
CA GLY A 839 2.26 2.85 28.26
C GLY A 839 2.01 2.25 26.87
N HIS A 840 1.38 1.08 26.83
CA HIS A 840 1.07 0.37 25.58
C HIS A 840 0.06 1.13 24.72
N LEU A 841 0.10 0.89 23.40
CA LEU A 841 -0.87 1.43 22.45
C LEU A 841 -2.30 0.94 22.75
N ASN A 842 -3.28 1.84 22.67
CA ASN A 842 -4.67 1.54 22.95
C ASN A 842 -5.52 1.48 21.68
N LYS A 843 -5.70 0.25 21.16
CA LYS A 843 -6.52 -0.07 19.98
C LYS A 843 -8.05 0.12 20.14
N THR A 844 -8.53 0.51 21.33
CA THR A 844 -9.97 0.74 21.59
C THR A 844 -10.41 2.20 21.37
N ILE A 845 -9.48 3.09 21.06
CA ILE A 845 -9.71 4.52 20.87
C ILE A 845 -9.49 4.90 19.41
N ASN A 846 -10.46 5.60 18.83
CA ASN A 846 -10.33 6.26 17.53
C ASN A 846 -10.49 7.78 17.65
N ALA A 847 -10.27 8.50 16.55
CA ALA A 847 -10.35 9.96 16.52
C ALA A 847 -10.90 10.49 15.18
N ASP A 848 -11.38 11.73 15.17
CA ASP A 848 -11.87 12.45 13.97
C ASP A 848 -10.74 12.96 13.03
N THR A 849 -9.56 12.34 13.12
CA THR A 849 -8.39 12.57 12.28
C THR A 849 -7.59 11.27 12.15
N PRO A 850 -6.96 10.95 11.02
CA PRO A 850 -6.02 9.82 10.94
C PRO A 850 -4.69 10.13 11.68
N ALA A 851 -4.39 11.40 11.93
CA ALA A 851 -3.13 11.85 12.51
C ALA A 851 -3.14 11.83 14.05
N TYR A 852 -3.33 10.64 14.64
CA TYR A 852 -3.49 10.44 16.09
C TYR A 852 -2.78 9.20 16.64
N ALA A 853 -2.69 9.11 17.96
CA ALA A 853 -2.44 7.87 18.69
C ALA A 853 -3.08 7.90 20.09
N ALA A 854 -3.29 6.73 20.69
CA ALA A 854 -3.75 6.58 22.06
C ALA A 854 -2.89 5.54 22.80
N PHE A 855 -2.62 5.77 24.08
CA PHE A 855 -1.76 4.95 24.93
C PHE A 855 -2.38 4.78 26.32
N GLY A 856 -2.07 3.67 27.00
CA GLY A 856 -2.59 3.39 28.34
C GLY A 856 -4.12 3.20 28.40
N ALA A 857 -4.66 3.11 29.61
CA ALA A 857 -6.09 2.88 29.83
C ALA A 857 -6.54 3.43 31.20
N GLY A 858 -7.86 3.59 31.40
CA GLY A 858 -8.42 4.18 32.61
C GLY A 858 -7.91 5.60 32.84
N GLU A 859 -7.54 5.91 34.08
CA GLU A 859 -6.91 7.18 34.49
C GLU A 859 -5.54 7.43 33.82
N SER A 860 -4.91 6.39 33.27
CA SER A 860 -3.66 6.48 32.52
C SER A 860 -3.88 6.53 30.99
N LEU A 861 -5.11 6.77 30.51
CA LEU A 861 -5.36 6.97 29.08
C LEU A 861 -4.76 8.30 28.63
N TYR A 862 -3.70 8.23 27.82
CA TYR A 862 -3.09 9.38 27.17
C TYR A 862 -3.41 9.37 25.68
N VAL A 863 -3.89 10.49 25.15
CA VAL A 863 -4.16 10.66 23.71
C VAL A 863 -3.26 11.73 23.12
N ALA A 864 -2.88 11.56 21.86
CA ALA A 864 -2.09 12.53 21.10
C ALA A 864 -2.64 12.69 19.68
N ALA A 865 -2.53 13.90 19.14
CA ALA A 865 -2.81 14.19 17.73
C ALA A 865 -1.85 15.23 17.15
N TYR A 866 -1.61 15.10 15.85
CA TYR A 866 -0.81 15.99 15.03
C TYR A 866 -1.71 16.92 14.21
N ASN A 867 -1.37 18.22 14.14
CA ASN A 867 -2.07 19.18 13.29
C ASN A 867 -1.24 19.53 12.04
N ASN A 868 -1.72 19.07 10.88
CA ASN A 868 -1.15 19.33 9.55
C ASN A 868 -1.77 20.56 8.83
N GLU A 869 -2.79 21.19 9.43
CA GLU A 869 -3.53 22.33 8.88
C GLU A 869 -2.84 23.66 9.18
N ALA A 870 -3.24 24.72 8.46
CA ALA A 870 -2.63 26.06 8.58
C ALA A 870 -3.17 26.90 9.77
N SER A 871 -4.15 26.38 10.50
CA SER A 871 -4.81 27.01 11.65
C SER A 871 -4.86 26.05 12.85
N PRO A 872 -4.95 26.53 14.10
CA PRO A 872 -5.10 25.66 15.25
C PRO A 872 -6.34 24.77 15.16
N LYS A 873 -6.18 23.49 15.55
CA LYS A 873 -7.19 22.44 15.40
C LYS A 873 -7.66 21.90 16.75
N ALA A 874 -8.90 21.43 16.80
CA ALA A 874 -9.40 20.55 17.86
C ALA A 874 -9.55 19.12 17.31
N VAL A 875 -9.26 18.11 18.14
CA VAL A 875 -9.40 16.69 17.80
C VAL A 875 -10.21 15.98 18.89
N ASN A 876 -11.18 15.18 18.48
CA ASN A 876 -12.07 14.43 19.36
C ASN A 876 -11.72 12.94 19.31
N PHE A 877 -11.73 12.28 20.46
CA PHE A 877 -11.39 10.86 20.61
C PHE A 877 -12.57 10.09 21.18
N TYR A 878 -12.86 8.93 20.61
CA TYR A 878 -14.05 8.14 20.95
C TYR A 878 -13.67 6.70 21.31
N ARG A 879 -14.55 6.06 22.10
CA ARG A 879 -14.57 4.62 22.36
C ARG A 879 -15.98 4.14 22.05
N GLU A 880 -16.14 3.13 21.18
CA GLU A 880 -17.46 2.57 20.82
C GLU A 880 -18.45 3.68 20.38
N GLY A 881 -17.97 4.66 19.60
CA GLY A 881 -18.73 5.83 19.13
C GLY A 881 -18.99 6.92 20.19
N SER A 882 -18.69 6.68 21.47
CA SER A 882 -18.88 7.63 22.56
C SER A 882 -17.64 8.51 22.75
N LEU A 883 -17.81 9.83 22.81
CA LEU A 883 -16.73 10.79 23.07
C LEU A 883 -16.13 10.54 24.47
N VAL A 884 -14.81 10.31 24.54
CA VAL A 884 -14.08 10.09 25.81
C VAL A 884 -13.03 11.14 26.10
N CYS A 885 -12.55 11.88 25.10
CA CYS A 885 -11.46 12.84 25.26
C CYS A 885 -11.43 13.85 24.11
N ARG A 886 -10.86 15.04 24.35
CA ARG A 886 -10.75 16.09 23.34
C ARG A 886 -9.47 16.92 23.54
N LEU A 887 -8.70 17.11 22.48
CA LEU A 887 -7.52 17.97 22.47
C LEU A 887 -7.85 19.29 21.77
N GLU A 888 -7.88 20.38 22.54
CA GLU A 888 -8.13 21.73 22.02
C GLU A 888 -6.85 22.46 21.59
N ASN A 889 -6.99 23.38 20.64
CA ASN A 889 -5.97 24.35 20.23
C ASN A 889 -4.57 23.75 19.92
N ILE A 890 -4.53 22.65 19.15
CA ILE A 890 -3.28 22.07 18.62
C ILE A 890 -2.74 23.02 17.55
N GLN A 891 -1.54 23.58 17.71
CA GLN A 891 -1.01 24.56 16.75
C GLN A 891 -0.56 23.90 15.43
N PRO A 892 -0.56 24.63 14.29
CA PRO A 892 -0.01 24.16 13.02
C PRO A 892 1.40 23.57 13.15
N GLY A 893 1.58 22.34 12.68
CA GLY A 893 2.87 21.64 12.71
C GLY A 893 3.25 20.99 14.05
N GLU A 894 2.48 21.21 15.12
CA GLU A 894 2.72 20.64 16.45
C GLU A 894 1.99 19.29 16.65
N VAL A 895 2.57 18.41 17.47
CA VAL A 895 1.89 17.26 18.08
C VAL A 895 1.54 17.65 19.51
N LYS A 896 0.27 17.55 19.88
CA LYS A 896 -0.21 17.76 21.26
C LYS A 896 -0.79 16.46 21.80
N GLY A 897 -0.68 16.25 23.11
CA GLY A 897 -1.39 15.18 23.80
C GLY A 897 -1.62 15.48 25.27
N SER A 898 -2.54 14.76 25.90
CA SER A 898 -2.93 14.92 27.31
C SER A 898 -3.41 13.61 27.91
N ILE A 899 -3.43 13.53 29.24
CA ILE A 899 -4.17 12.49 29.96
C ILE A 899 -5.67 12.85 29.90
N CYS A 900 -6.50 11.86 29.61
CA CYS A 900 -7.94 12.03 29.52
C CYS A 900 -8.57 11.96 30.93
N GLY A 901 -9.20 13.06 31.34
CA GLY A 901 -9.78 13.22 32.68
C GLY A 901 -9.13 14.31 33.53
N GLU A 902 -7.95 14.85 33.14
CA GLU A 902 -7.39 16.04 33.81
C GLU A 902 -8.16 17.32 33.46
N ASP A 903 -8.80 17.36 32.28
CA ASP A 903 -9.86 18.29 31.92
C ASP A 903 -11.14 17.48 31.61
N GLU A 904 -12.18 17.56 32.45
CA GLU A 904 -13.55 17.32 31.97
C GLU A 904 -13.92 18.47 31.02
N PRO A 905 -14.20 18.21 29.73
CA PRO A 905 -14.69 19.28 28.87
C PRO A 905 -16.05 19.75 29.39
N PRO A 906 -16.28 21.06 29.59
CA PRO A 906 -17.61 21.54 29.93
C PRO A 906 -18.60 21.09 28.85
N PRO A 907 -19.82 20.67 29.21
CA PRO A 907 -20.80 20.16 28.26
C PRO A 907 -21.03 21.16 27.12
N PRO A 908 -21.27 20.70 25.88
CA PRO A 908 -21.22 21.52 24.68
C PRO A 908 -22.06 22.79 24.86
N ALA A 909 -21.37 23.93 24.74
CA ALA A 909 -21.89 25.23 25.16
C ALA A 909 -23.25 25.52 24.51
N THR A 910 -24.28 25.71 25.34
CA THR A 910 -25.66 25.82 24.90
C THR A 910 -25.80 26.94 23.88
N GLN A 911 -26.36 26.63 22.71
CA GLN A 911 -26.49 27.60 21.63
C GLN A 911 -27.80 28.36 21.72
N PHE A 912 -27.70 29.68 21.61
CA PHE A 912 -28.80 30.63 21.72
C PHE A 912 -28.99 31.39 20.41
N SER A 913 -30.18 31.92 20.22
CA SER A 913 -30.51 32.87 19.14
C SER A 913 -31.03 34.17 19.73
N TYR A 914 -30.81 35.30 19.05
CA TYR A 914 -31.23 36.62 19.50
C TYR A 914 -31.80 37.44 18.34
N MET A 915 -32.99 38.00 18.54
CA MET A 915 -33.51 39.09 17.72
C MET A 915 -32.87 40.39 18.17
N VAL A 916 -31.95 40.92 17.36
CA VAL A 916 -31.33 42.23 17.61
C VAL A 916 -32.17 43.28 16.91
N TYR A 917 -32.69 44.25 17.66
CA TYR A 917 -33.48 45.39 17.19
C TYR A 917 -32.64 46.66 17.23
N VAL A 918 -32.71 47.48 16.18
CA VAL A 918 -31.97 48.74 16.04
C VAL A 918 -32.89 49.91 16.34
N GLY A 919 -32.46 50.85 17.19
CA GLY A 919 -33.23 52.05 17.52
C GLY A 919 -33.23 53.10 16.40
N TYR A 920 -34.27 53.93 16.34
CA TYR A 920 -34.36 55.04 15.38
C TYR A 920 -33.36 56.17 15.73
N PRO A 921 -32.68 56.82 14.75
CA PRO A 921 -32.69 56.54 13.31
C PRO A 921 -31.97 55.24 12.95
N PHE A 922 -32.65 54.39 12.17
CA PHE A 922 -32.20 53.04 11.84
C PHE A 922 -30.97 53.04 10.92
N LYS A 923 -29.77 52.92 11.49
CA LYS A 923 -28.52 52.76 10.76
C LYS A 923 -27.99 51.33 10.87
N PRO A 924 -27.25 50.81 9.87
CA PRO A 924 -26.65 49.49 9.97
C PRO A 924 -25.59 49.41 11.07
N VAL A 925 -25.62 48.31 11.83
CA VAL A 925 -24.61 47.90 12.80
C VAL A 925 -23.97 46.58 12.35
N SER A 926 -22.71 46.34 12.73
CA SER A 926 -22.01 45.07 12.44
C SER A 926 -21.91 44.21 13.69
N ILE A 927 -22.37 42.97 13.63
CA ILE A 927 -22.35 41.99 14.72
C ILE A 927 -21.25 40.96 14.45
N ASN A 928 -20.36 40.77 15.43
CA ASN A 928 -19.19 39.90 15.35
C ASN A 928 -18.34 40.10 14.07
N ASN A 929 -18.30 41.33 13.57
CA ASN A 929 -17.64 41.75 12.32
C ASN A 929 -18.10 41.00 11.04
N SER A 930 -19.22 40.28 11.08
CA SER A 930 -19.65 39.38 9.99
C SER A 930 -21.12 39.53 9.58
N VAL A 931 -22.02 39.89 10.50
CA VAL A 931 -23.46 40.07 10.23
C VAL A 931 -23.82 41.54 10.25
N THR A 932 -24.38 42.06 9.15
CA THR A 932 -24.91 43.44 9.09
C THR A 932 -26.39 43.44 9.50
N CYS A 933 -26.76 44.33 10.41
CA CYS A 933 -28.09 44.41 11.01
C CYS A 933 -28.62 45.86 10.95
N PRO A 934 -29.84 46.14 10.48
CA PRO A 934 -30.83 45.19 9.97
C PRO A 934 -30.39 44.47 8.70
N ASP A 935 -31.01 43.31 8.46
CA ASP A 935 -30.79 42.53 7.25
C ASP A 935 -31.25 43.32 6.00
N PRO A 936 -30.36 43.58 5.01
CA PRO A 936 -30.70 44.29 3.78
C PRO A 936 -31.89 43.71 3.00
N VAL A 937 -32.15 42.40 3.13
CA VAL A 937 -33.27 41.71 2.49
C VAL A 937 -34.60 42.07 3.15
N THR A 938 -34.63 42.17 4.48
CA THR A 938 -35.90 42.32 5.23
C THR A 938 -36.34 43.77 5.43
N LYS A 939 -35.41 44.74 5.43
CA LYS A 939 -35.64 46.19 5.64
C LYS A 939 -36.32 46.61 6.94
N ASN A 940 -36.78 45.68 7.77
CA ASN A 940 -37.25 45.92 9.13
C ASN A 940 -36.07 46.31 10.03
N PRO A 941 -36.25 47.06 11.13
CA PRO A 941 -35.15 47.49 12.01
C PRO A 941 -34.66 46.36 12.95
N ALA A 942 -34.51 45.13 12.44
CA ALA A 942 -34.07 43.98 13.22
C ALA A 942 -33.36 42.91 12.38
N CYS A 943 -32.65 42.00 13.05
CA CYS A 943 -32.08 40.78 12.46
C CYS A 943 -32.10 39.63 13.47
N LEU A 944 -32.12 38.38 12.97
CA LEU A 944 -32.01 37.17 13.79
C LEU A 944 -30.58 36.64 13.76
N VAL A 945 -29.87 36.75 14.88
CA VAL A 945 -28.56 36.10 15.09
C VAL A 945 -28.80 34.71 15.68
N LYS A 946 -28.11 33.69 15.18
CA LYS A 946 -28.24 32.29 15.61
C LYS A 946 -26.92 31.71 16.10
N ASN A 947 -26.99 30.54 16.74
CA ASN A 947 -25.86 29.68 17.10
C ASN A 947 -24.81 30.36 18.02
N ILE A 948 -25.26 31.27 18.88
CA ILE A 948 -24.41 31.98 19.83
C ILE A 948 -24.26 31.15 21.10
N ALA A 949 -23.06 30.63 21.35
CA ALA A 949 -22.75 29.82 22.54
C ALA A 949 -22.94 30.59 23.85
N GLY A 950 -23.38 29.90 24.91
CA GLY A 950 -23.34 30.36 26.29
C GLY A 950 -22.33 29.55 27.12
N PRO A 951 -21.32 30.18 27.76
CA PRO A 951 -21.06 31.61 27.81
C PRO A 951 -20.24 32.08 26.59
N SER A 952 -20.43 33.32 26.15
CA SER A 952 -19.61 33.94 25.09
C SER A 952 -19.64 35.47 25.12
N VAL A 953 -19.01 36.10 24.13
CA VAL A 953 -19.06 37.55 23.93
C VAL A 953 -19.56 37.85 22.51
N MET A 954 -20.63 38.64 22.41
CA MET A 954 -21.11 39.23 21.16
C MET A 954 -20.66 40.68 21.08
N THR A 955 -20.08 41.11 19.96
CA THR A 955 -19.67 42.51 19.74
C THR A 955 -20.52 43.13 18.65
N ILE A 956 -21.12 44.28 18.93
CA ILE A 956 -21.97 45.05 18.00
C ILE A 956 -21.34 46.43 17.80
N THR A 957 -20.88 46.71 16.58
CA THR A 957 -20.21 47.96 16.20
C THR A 957 -21.20 48.89 15.49
N GLY A 958 -21.36 50.09 16.03
CA GLY A 958 -22.29 51.11 15.54
C GLY A 958 -21.72 51.93 14.38
N SER A 959 -22.62 52.43 13.53
CA SER A 959 -22.28 53.27 12.37
C SER A 959 -21.66 54.63 12.73
N ASN A 960 -21.79 55.02 14.00
CA ASN A 960 -21.28 56.25 14.60
C ASN A 960 -19.98 56.03 15.42
N SER A 961 -19.35 54.85 15.28
CA SER A 961 -18.21 54.38 16.09
C SER A 961 -18.50 54.06 17.56
N ASN A 962 -19.77 53.94 17.96
CA ASN A 962 -20.16 53.25 19.19
C ASN A 962 -19.77 51.77 19.13
N LEU A 963 -19.62 51.16 20.30
CA LEU A 963 -19.29 49.74 20.45
C LEU A 963 -20.11 49.16 21.59
N CYS A 964 -20.71 47.99 21.38
CA CYS A 964 -21.40 47.24 22.41
C CYS A 964 -20.78 45.86 22.52
N THR A 965 -20.06 45.60 23.60
CA THR A 965 -19.54 44.27 23.92
C THR A 965 -20.48 43.65 24.93
N LEU A 966 -21.22 42.62 24.51
CA LEU A 966 -22.23 41.94 25.28
C LEU A 966 -21.71 40.59 25.76
N ALA A 967 -21.75 40.36 27.07
CA ALA A 967 -21.54 39.04 27.65
C ALA A 967 -22.83 38.23 27.56
N ILE A 968 -22.72 37.00 27.04
CA ILE A 968 -23.79 36.01 26.96
C ILE A 968 -23.55 34.99 28.08
N SER A 969 -24.56 34.72 28.91
CA SER A 969 -24.46 33.76 30.02
C SER A 969 -24.72 32.32 29.57
N LYS A 970 -24.52 31.33 30.46
CA LYS A 970 -24.83 29.92 30.19
C LYS A 970 -26.34 29.67 30.01
N GLU A 971 -27.16 30.56 30.56
CA GLU A 971 -28.61 30.52 30.62
C GLU A 971 -29.26 31.43 29.55
N GLY A 972 -28.49 31.90 28.57
CA GLY A 972 -28.97 32.79 27.50
C GLY A 972 -29.25 34.23 27.94
N GLY A 973 -28.80 34.63 29.12
CA GLY A 973 -28.85 36.02 29.59
C GLY A 973 -27.86 36.91 28.83
N VAL A 974 -28.18 38.21 28.69
CA VAL A 974 -27.36 39.18 27.98
C VAL A 974 -27.06 40.36 28.90
N ALA A 975 -25.78 40.72 29.05
CA ALA A 975 -25.32 41.85 29.87
C ALA A 975 -24.27 42.69 29.13
N VAL A 976 -24.25 44.00 29.37
CA VAL A 976 -23.25 44.92 28.77
C VAL A 976 -21.93 44.81 29.53
N ASN A 977 -20.83 44.54 28.83
CA ASN A 977 -19.48 44.71 29.36
C ASN A 977 -19.14 46.21 29.37
N GLY A 978 -19.22 46.83 30.54
CA GLY A 978 -19.09 48.28 30.70
C GLY A 978 -17.71 48.85 30.35
N GLU A 979 -16.63 48.08 30.52
CA GLU A 979 -15.27 48.54 30.19
C GLU A 979 -15.01 48.63 28.67
N LYS A 980 -15.74 47.81 27.90
CA LYS A 980 -15.52 47.64 26.45
C LYS A 980 -16.64 48.24 25.59
N SER A 981 -17.68 48.80 26.21
CA SER A 981 -18.84 49.36 25.51
C SER A 981 -18.86 50.89 25.56
N LYS A 982 -18.93 51.54 24.40
CA LYS A 982 -19.08 53.00 24.25
C LYS A 982 -20.43 53.33 23.64
N GLY A 983 -21.22 54.15 24.35
CA GLY A 983 -22.55 54.59 23.90
C GLY A 983 -23.62 53.51 23.91
N CYS A 984 -23.36 52.33 24.48
CA CYS A 984 -24.32 51.23 24.50
C CYS A 984 -25.10 51.12 25.82
N TYR A 985 -26.42 51.24 25.72
CA TYR A 985 -27.38 50.80 26.73
C TYR A 985 -28.42 49.94 26.01
N ILE A 986 -28.49 48.64 26.32
CA ILE A 986 -29.50 47.75 25.75
C ILE A 986 -30.66 47.51 26.71
N ASN A 987 -31.82 47.17 26.15
CA ASN A 987 -32.85 46.44 26.86
C ASN A 987 -32.96 45.03 26.22
N SER A 988 -32.84 43.98 27.01
CA SER A 988 -32.75 42.60 26.50
C SER A 988 -33.57 41.60 27.29
N THR A 989 -34.15 40.64 26.59
CA THR A 989 -34.75 39.44 27.19
C THR A 989 -33.83 38.23 26.93
N PRO A 990 -33.57 37.38 27.93
CA PRO A 990 -32.81 36.15 27.74
C PRO A 990 -33.37 35.26 26.63
N ALA A 991 -32.48 34.48 26.01
CA ALA A 991 -32.82 33.40 25.11
C ALA A 991 -32.96 32.07 25.86
N THR A 992 -33.66 31.12 25.26
CA THR A 992 -33.63 29.70 25.65
C THR A 992 -33.19 28.85 24.44
N PRO A 993 -32.85 27.56 24.61
CA PRO A 993 -32.41 26.73 23.47
C PRO A 993 -33.46 26.58 22.35
N ASP A 994 -34.74 26.69 22.71
CA ASP A 994 -35.91 26.59 21.84
C ASP A 994 -36.44 27.95 21.34
N LYS A 995 -36.07 29.06 21.97
CA LYS A 995 -36.68 30.38 21.72
C LYS A 995 -35.65 31.51 21.73
N ALA A 996 -35.65 32.30 20.66
CA ALA A 996 -34.76 33.45 20.54
C ALA A 996 -35.06 34.52 21.61
N GLY A 997 -34.00 35.03 22.23
CA GLY A 997 -34.04 36.22 23.09
C GLY A 997 -34.15 37.50 22.27
N SER A 998 -34.09 38.66 22.94
CA SER A 998 -34.10 39.97 22.26
C SER A 998 -33.01 40.88 22.80
N ILE A 999 -32.47 41.73 21.93
CA ILE A 999 -31.46 42.75 22.26
C ILE A 999 -31.89 44.04 21.54
N ASN A 1000 -32.35 45.04 22.29
CA ASN A 1000 -32.80 46.32 21.75
C ASN A 1000 -31.68 47.35 21.92
N LEU A 1001 -31.10 47.81 20.81
CA LEU A 1001 -30.09 48.85 20.76
C LEU A 1001 -30.72 50.26 20.91
N PRO A 1002 -30.01 51.24 21.46
CA PRO A 1002 -30.54 52.58 21.65
C PRO A 1002 -30.67 53.34 20.32
N GLY A 1003 -31.47 54.41 20.32
CA GLY A 1003 -31.68 55.24 19.13
C GLY A 1003 -30.41 55.93 18.65
N GLY A 1004 -30.07 55.77 17.36
CA GLY A 1004 -28.94 56.44 16.72
C GLY A 1004 -27.56 55.81 16.95
N PHE A 1005 -27.52 54.55 17.40
CA PHE A 1005 -26.34 53.67 17.42
C PHE A 1005 -25.80 53.38 16.00
#